data_AF-A0A267MK65-F1
#
_entry.id   AF-A0A267MK65-F1
#
_cell.length_a   1.000
_cell.length_b   1.000
_cell.length_c   1.000
_cell.angle_alpha   90.00
_cell.angle_beta   90.00
_cell.angle_gamma   90.00
#
_symmetry.space_group_name_H-M   'P 1'
#
loop_
_entity.id
_entity.type
_entity.pdbx_description
1 polymer ?
#
loop_
_entity_poly.entity_id
_entity_poly.type
_entity_poly.pdbx_seq_one_letter_code
_entity_poly.pdbx_strand_id
1 'polypeptide(L)'
;MFKWKKDKKKLESKAIEQTTANEVACSGKKMDEIGLLKNNQRSIVNRINEKIEDTAFAGENLIGIIHDISNNVEVQMESIENVVSEISNYTALAEEVFSSTENSKVIAEETMGIAKEGNMAVDNSIKAMSEIEISVQNAKEVVNDLSLKSAHINDMLAIIKDIANHTNLLSLNASIEAARAGEAGRGFAVVAQEVKKLAQRSSESAEQISNTINEINESIDETIDVMNKSMNKVLEGNEIANNMKGVFNNIIGAVGTTTSVAEEINIAVSKQTESLESIISSTEEMNKTSESVMAMVESASLNTQYTKTSLNILSDVSKDLQSISTKLLDNIEETEKNESVLKTYLSSKPLTYDPQLAFDAQSAQILYNVHGGLLLISSTGEITSGIAKSWYVEEDNLTWVFNLRKGAKFHNGREITSKDIKYSYERLLSPSLKSANGWFLEQVEGAVEYCGGKAKEVIGIKIIDTYRISIKLTKPYSGFLLNLGQYVCSILCKEDVEKGKLTGCGPYIIESKEEGKCILTAFKDYFGGIPYVDKIIVNYDGENSVNSFTNKECDFITIDNKHQIEELSNDKISDIQYKSIMATYYAGFNLRSNSIFVKDSEIKEAFNLAVNKKKIIDEVLGGLGEEAKGPMPPNMIDNGYLAGLGYNPRLSREILNKKGASIKNAKLKVLVRDESSETIFNKIAQFIIDDLKEVGIECIVEKVSPDKYLNPEIISRCDLFLSRWISDTGDMDNFLQPMFNPSNFTDFTGYNNPEVTEMMNKAKEIINPKKRIQMYKDIQKIIVRDTPWIFLYHPQYGYISREGVIGVRISPLGIVRYEDIIIEKMHSSISEILDHIKIYS
;
A
#
# COMPACT_ATOMS: atom_id res chain seq x y z
N MET A 1 -72.83 -71.71 -37.96
CA MET A 1 -71.73 -71.28 -37.05
C MET A 1 -70.44 -70.79 -37.75
N PHE A 2 -70.26 -70.95 -39.06
CA PHE A 2 -68.97 -70.62 -39.73
C PHE A 2 -68.84 -69.22 -40.36
N LYS A 3 -69.93 -68.46 -40.55
CA LYS A 3 -69.86 -67.09 -41.11
C LYS A 3 -69.58 -66.02 -40.04
N TRP A 4 -70.11 -66.18 -38.83
CA TRP A 4 -69.99 -65.18 -37.76
C TRP A 4 -68.59 -65.07 -37.15
N LYS A 5 -67.78 -66.15 -37.17
CA LYS A 5 -66.38 -66.12 -36.72
C LYS A 5 -65.43 -65.44 -37.71
N LYS A 6 -65.79 -65.33 -39.00
CA LYS A 6 -64.96 -64.67 -40.02
C LYS A 6 -65.16 -63.16 -40.05
N ASP A 7 -66.38 -62.69 -39.83
CA ASP A 7 -66.69 -61.27 -39.82
C ASP A 7 -66.21 -60.56 -38.54
N LYS A 8 -66.20 -61.25 -37.38
CA LYS A 8 -65.65 -60.70 -36.13
C LYS A 8 -64.12 -60.46 -36.21
N LYS A 9 -63.38 -61.41 -36.81
CA LYS A 9 -61.93 -61.27 -37.06
C LYS A 9 -61.59 -60.12 -38.02
N LYS A 10 -62.47 -59.82 -38.99
CA LYS A 10 -62.27 -58.78 -39.99
C LYS A 10 -62.61 -57.37 -39.48
N LEU A 11 -63.53 -57.27 -38.52
CA LEU A 11 -63.86 -56.03 -37.80
C LEU A 11 -62.82 -55.72 -36.71
N GLU A 12 -62.32 -56.73 -36.00
CA GLU A 12 -61.23 -56.57 -35.03
C GLU A 12 -59.91 -56.19 -35.73
N SER A 13 -59.59 -56.78 -36.90
CA SER A 13 -58.37 -56.41 -37.64
C SER A 13 -58.39 -54.98 -38.18
N LYS A 14 -59.54 -54.50 -38.68
CA LYS A 14 -59.68 -53.12 -39.18
C LYS A 14 -59.66 -52.07 -38.07
N ALA A 15 -60.21 -52.37 -36.90
CA ALA A 15 -60.14 -51.49 -35.73
C ALA A 15 -58.70 -51.41 -35.18
N ILE A 16 -57.97 -52.52 -35.17
CA ILE A 16 -56.56 -52.57 -34.78
C ILE A 16 -55.68 -51.80 -35.77
N GLU A 17 -55.89 -51.96 -37.09
CA GLU A 17 -55.15 -51.24 -38.14
C GLU A 17 -55.40 -49.72 -38.14
N GLN A 18 -56.63 -49.25 -37.85
CA GLN A 18 -56.91 -47.82 -37.73
C GLN A 18 -56.36 -47.19 -36.45
N THR A 19 -56.30 -47.94 -35.34
CA THR A 19 -55.73 -47.45 -34.08
C THR A 19 -54.21 -47.38 -34.17
N THR A 20 -53.56 -48.40 -34.74
CA THR A 20 -52.11 -48.39 -35.00
C THR A 20 -51.70 -47.35 -36.05
N ALA A 21 -52.49 -47.11 -37.09
CA ALA A 21 -52.18 -46.04 -38.06
C ALA A 21 -52.28 -44.63 -37.47
N ASN A 22 -53.23 -44.38 -36.56
CA ASN A 22 -53.33 -43.10 -35.85
C ASN A 22 -52.24 -42.94 -34.78
N GLU A 23 -51.85 -44.01 -34.06
CA GLU A 23 -50.73 -43.99 -33.10
C GLU A 23 -49.38 -43.75 -33.79
N VAL A 24 -49.15 -44.35 -34.96
CA VAL A 24 -47.92 -44.15 -35.77
C VAL A 24 -47.86 -42.75 -36.39
N ALA A 25 -49.00 -42.19 -36.81
CA ALA A 25 -49.05 -40.80 -37.30
C ALA A 25 -48.86 -39.77 -36.16
N CYS A 26 -49.35 -40.07 -34.95
CA CYS A 26 -49.14 -39.25 -33.76
C CYS A 26 -47.69 -39.37 -33.22
N SER A 27 -47.06 -40.55 -33.34
CA SER A 27 -45.66 -40.76 -32.95
C SER A 27 -44.67 -40.11 -33.92
N GLY A 28 -44.97 -40.12 -35.22
CA GLY A 28 -44.16 -39.44 -36.24
C GLY A 28 -44.10 -37.91 -36.06
N LYS A 29 -45.23 -37.27 -35.72
CA LYS A 29 -45.26 -35.83 -35.37
C LYS A 29 -44.52 -35.52 -34.07
N LYS A 30 -44.64 -36.39 -33.06
CA LYS A 30 -43.88 -36.27 -31.79
C LYS A 30 -42.38 -36.44 -32.00
N MET A 31 -41.93 -37.33 -32.88
CA MET A 31 -40.51 -37.51 -33.21
C MET A 31 -39.90 -36.29 -33.91
N ASP A 32 -40.66 -35.65 -34.82
CA ASP A 32 -40.22 -34.40 -35.48
C ASP A 32 -40.16 -33.23 -34.48
N GLU A 33 -41.13 -33.11 -33.56
CA GLU A 33 -41.10 -32.12 -32.47
C GLU A 33 -39.92 -32.36 -31.51
N ILE A 34 -39.61 -33.61 -31.16
CA ILE A 34 -38.46 -33.98 -30.31
C ILE A 34 -37.13 -33.70 -31.04
N GLY A 35 -37.05 -33.96 -32.35
CA GLY A 35 -35.88 -33.63 -33.17
C GLY A 35 -35.63 -32.11 -33.24
N LEU A 36 -36.68 -31.32 -33.38
CA LEU A 36 -36.64 -29.86 -33.32
C LEU A 36 -36.26 -29.34 -31.92
N LEU A 37 -36.83 -29.90 -30.86
CA LEU A 37 -36.47 -29.59 -29.48
C LEU A 37 -34.99 -29.91 -29.20
N LYS A 38 -34.48 -31.04 -29.71
CA LYS A 38 -33.08 -31.45 -29.59
C LYS A 38 -32.13 -30.47 -30.29
N ASN A 39 -32.44 -30.07 -31.52
CA ASN A 39 -31.64 -29.06 -32.22
C ASN A 39 -31.70 -27.70 -31.53
N ASN A 40 -32.89 -27.24 -31.13
CA ASN A 40 -33.07 -25.96 -30.46
C ASN A 40 -32.34 -25.93 -29.11
N GLN A 41 -32.41 -27.01 -28.33
CA GLN A 41 -31.72 -27.14 -27.05
C GLN A 41 -30.20 -27.12 -27.23
N ARG A 42 -29.66 -27.87 -28.20
CA ARG A 42 -28.22 -27.86 -28.53
C ARG A 42 -27.75 -26.46 -28.93
N SER A 43 -28.55 -25.76 -29.74
CA SER A 43 -28.28 -24.37 -30.11
C SER A 43 -28.36 -23.41 -28.92
N ILE A 44 -29.29 -23.60 -27.99
CA ILE A 44 -29.40 -22.76 -26.78
C ILE A 44 -28.17 -22.93 -25.89
N VAL A 45 -27.72 -24.16 -25.64
CA VAL A 45 -26.53 -24.41 -24.81
C VAL A 45 -25.25 -23.89 -25.47
N ASN A 46 -25.09 -24.09 -26.78
CA ASN A 46 -23.95 -23.50 -27.50
C ASN A 46 -23.95 -21.96 -27.41
N ARG A 47 -25.12 -21.33 -27.55
CA ARG A 47 -25.25 -19.88 -27.40
C ARG A 47 -24.97 -19.40 -25.98
N ILE A 48 -25.33 -20.18 -24.96
CA ILE A 48 -24.98 -19.88 -23.56
C ILE A 48 -23.46 -19.95 -23.38
N ASN A 49 -22.79 -20.98 -23.89
CA ASN A 49 -21.33 -21.10 -23.85
C ASN A 49 -20.63 -19.92 -24.53
N GLU A 50 -21.03 -19.56 -25.75
CA GLU A 50 -20.47 -18.38 -26.46
C GLU A 50 -20.67 -17.10 -25.64
N LYS A 51 -21.85 -16.91 -25.02
CA LYS A 51 -22.11 -15.71 -24.20
C LYS A 51 -21.31 -15.69 -22.90
N ILE A 52 -21.05 -16.85 -22.31
CA ILE A 52 -20.18 -16.96 -21.14
C ILE A 52 -18.74 -16.60 -21.54
N GLU A 53 -18.24 -17.11 -22.66
CA GLU A 53 -16.90 -16.78 -23.18
C GLU A 53 -16.75 -15.29 -23.50
N ASP A 54 -17.72 -14.69 -24.21
CA ASP A 54 -17.74 -13.25 -24.49
C ASP A 54 -17.65 -12.42 -23.19
N THR A 55 -18.41 -12.83 -22.17
CA THR A 55 -18.47 -12.13 -20.87
C THR A 55 -17.18 -12.37 -20.07
N ALA A 56 -16.58 -13.56 -20.17
CA ALA A 56 -15.31 -13.87 -19.52
C ALA A 56 -14.17 -13.04 -20.11
N PHE A 57 -14.14 -12.89 -21.43
CA PHE A 57 -13.19 -12.02 -22.12
C PHE A 57 -13.35 -10.54 -21.72
N ALA A 58 -14.59 -10.04 -21.63
CA ALA A 58 -14.85 -8.69 -21.11
C ALA A 58 -14.36 -8.53 -19.66
N GLY A 59 -14.53 -9.56 -18.82
CA GLY A 59 -13.98 -9.61 -17.48
C GLY A 59 -12.45 -9.54 -17.45
N GLU A 60 -11.75 -10.23 -18.35
CA GLU A 60 -10.29 -10.15 -18.45
C GLU A 60 -9.80 -8.76 -18.85
N ASN A 61 -10.50 -8.10 -19.79
CA ASN A 61 -10.17 -6.72 -20.15
C ASN A 61 -10.37 -5.75 -18.97
N LEU A 62 -11.42 -5.95 -18.17
CA LEU A 62 -11.63 -5.17 -16.95
C LEU A 62 -10.49 -5.36 -15.94
N ILE A 63 -9.97 -6.58 -15.77
CA ILE A 63 -8.80 -6.84 -14.91
C ILE A 63 -7.59 -6.03 -15.41
N GLY A 64 -7.36 -6.00 -16.73
CA GLY A 64 -6.29 -5.20 -17.33
C GLY A 64 -6.43 -3.70 -17.05
N ILE A 65 -7.63 -3.14 -17.26
CA ILE A 65 -7.92 -1.72 -17.00
C ILE A 65 -7.74 -1.38 -15.52
N ILE A 66 -8.23 -2.23 -14.62
CA ILE A 66 -8.08 -2.05 -13.17
C ILE A 66 -6.59 -2.05 -12.78
N HIS A 67 -5.79 -2.92 -13.40
CA HIS A 67 -4.34 -2.94 -13.21
C HIS A 67 -3.69 -1.63 -13.65
N ASP A 68 -4.10 -1.08 -14.80
CA ASP A 68 -3.58 0.20 -15.31
C ASP A 68 -3.99 1.39 -14.42
N ILE A 69 -5.22 1.42 -13.92
CA ILE A 69 -5.66 2.42 -12.94
C ILE A 69 -4.81 2.34 -11.67
N SER A 70 -4.58 1.13 -11.15
CA SER A 70 -3.72 0.92 -9.97
C SER A 70 -2.31 1.49 -10.18
N ASN A 71 -1.70 1.26 -11.34
CA ASN A 71 -0.36 1.80 -11.64
C ASN A 71 -0.39 3.34 -11.75
N ASN A 72 -1.44 3.90 -12.36
CA ASN A 72 -1.54 5.35 -12.55
C ASN A 72 -1.73 6.11 -11.23
N VAL A 73 -2.53 5.57 -10.32
CA VAL A 73 -2.71 6.16 -8.98
C VAL A 73 -1.39 6.13 -8.19
N GLU A 74 -0.58 5.10 -8.38
CA GLU A 74 0.74 4.99 -7.76
C GLU A 74 1.73 6.03 -8.30
N VAL A 75 1.79 6.23 -9.62
CA VAL A 75 2.57 7.31 -10.25
C VAL A 75 2.09 8.69 -9.75
N GLN A 76 0.79 8.84 -9.53
CA GLN A 76 0.22 10.06 -8.97
C GLN A 76 0.65 10.30 -7.52
N MET A 77 0.69 9.27 -6.67
CA MET A 77 1.18 9.38 -5.30
C MET A 77 2.66 9.74 -5.23
N GLU A 78 3.51 9.14 -6.06
CA GLU A 78 4.93 9.52 -6.16
C GLU A 78 5.09 10.99 -6.62
N SER A 79 4.24 11.42 -7.56
CA SER A 79 4.23 12.82 -8.01
C SER A 79 3.81 13.79 -6.90
N ILE A 80 2.87 13.39 -6.04
CA ILE A 80 2.44 14.16 -4.87
C ILE A 80 3.61 14.34 -3.89
N GLU A 81 4.36 13.27 -3.56
CA GLU A 81 5.53 13.37 -2.68
C GLU A 81 6.58 14.36 -3.23
N ASN A 82 6.82 14.33 -4.54
CA ASN A 82 7.73 15.27 -5.20
C ASN A 82 7.24 16.73 -5.07
N VAL A 83 5.93 16.99 -5.22
CA VAL A 83 5.36 18.34 -5.04
C VAL A 83 5.52 18.82 -3.59
N VAL A 84 5.30 17.97 -2.60
CA VAL A 84 5.49 18.31 -1.17
C VAL A 84 6.95 18.67 -0.88
N SER A 85 7.90 17.93 -1.46
CA SER A 85 9.33 18.23 -1.33
C SER A 85 9.68 19.60 -1.94
N GLU A 86 9.15 19.92 -3.12
CA GLU A 86 9.39 21.21 -3.77
C GLU A 86 8.82 22.39 -2.97
N ILE A 87 7.62 22.25 -2.38
CA ILE A 87 7.02 23.29 -1.52
C ILE A 87 7.91 23.59 -0.31
N SER A 88 8.54 22.57 0.26
CA SER A 88 9.46 22.75 1.40
C SER A 88 10.67 23.61 0.99
N ASN A 89 11.22 23.39 -0.21
CA ASN A 89 12.28 24.22 -0.77
C ASN A 89 11.82 25.67 -1.02
N TYR A 90 10.61 25.86 -1.56
CA TYR A 90 10.04 27.20 -1.77
C TYR A 90 9.81 27.98 -0.48
N THR A 91 9.42 27.30 0.60
CA THR A 91 9.21 27.92 1.91
C THR A 91 10.54 28.45 2.48
N ALA A 92 11.62 27.66 2.37
CA ALA A 92 12.95 28.10 2.77
C ALA A 92 13.43 29.30 1.95
N LEU A 93 13.19 29.30 0.63
CA LEU A 93 13.51 30.44 -0.24
C LEU A 93 12.71 31.70 0.13
N ALA A 94 11.43 31.56 0.49
CA ALA A 94 10.60 32.67 0.91
C ALA A 94 11.14 33.34 2.19
N GLU A 95 11.57 32.55 3.18
CA GLU A 95 12.22 33.07 4.39
C GLU A 95 13.54 33.80 4.10
N GLU A 96 14.35 33.26 3.18
CA GLU A 96 15.61 33.89 2.77
C GLU A 96 15.36 35.24 2.10
N VAL A 97 14.39 35.32 1.18
CA VAL A 97 14.01 36.58 0.51
C VAL A 97 13.51 37.59 1.54
N PHE A 98 12.64 37.17 2.47
CA PHE A 98 12.12 38.04 3.52
C PHE A 98 13.23 38.62 4.41
N SER A 99 14.21 37.80 4.80
CA SER A 99 15.38 38.25 5.57
C SER A 99 16.23 39.27 4.78
N SER A 100 16.42 39.02 3.48
CA SER A 100 17.21 39.88 2.60
C SER A 100 16.55 41.25 2.35
N THR A 101 15.23 41.29 2.18
CA THR A 101 14.47 42.54 2.03
C THR A 101 14.42 43.34 3.31
N GLU A 102 14.27 42.69 4.47
CA GLU A 102 14.32 43.37 5.77
C GLU A 102 15.70 44.00 6.01
N ASN A 103 16.78 43.28 5.70
CA ASN A 103 18.13 43.82 5.76
C ASN A 103 18.32 45.01 4.78
N SER A 104 17.75 44.92 3.57
CA SER A 104 17.77 46.00 2.59
C SER A 104 17.04 47.25 3.09
N LYS A 105 15.94 47.08 3.83
CA LYS A 105 15.20 48.18 4.47
C LYS A 105 16.04 48.88 5.53
N VAL A 106 16.73 48.12 6.39
CA VAL A 106 17.65 48.67 7.40
C VAL A 106 18.77 49.49 6.76
N ILE A 107 19.41 48.95 5.71
CA ILE A 107 20.48 49.66 4.97
C ILE A 107 19.94 50.94 4.30
N ALA A 108 18.75 50.88 3.73
CA ALA A 108 18.09 52.04 3.13
C ALA A 108 17.80 53.12 4.19
N GLU A 109 17.30 52.76 5.37
CA GLU A 109 17.05 53.70 6.47
C GLU A 109 18.34 54.37 6.97
N GLU A 110 19.43 53.61 7.11
CA GLU A 110 20.74 54.16 7.47
C GLU A 110 21.26 55.14 6.40
N THR A 111 21.18 54.75 5.12
CA THR A 111 21.59 55.60 3.99
C THR A 111 20.75 56.87 3.92
N MET A 112 19.45 56.78 4.20
CA MET A 112 18.55 57.93 4.30
C MET A 112 18.98 58.89 5.40
N GLY A 113 19.37 58.35 6.56
CA GLY A 113 19.91 59.12 7.68
C GLY A 113 21.15 59.91 7.28
N ILE A 114 22.14 59.22 6.71
CA ILE A 114 23.41 59.84 6.23
C ILE A 114 23.14 60.90 5.17
N ALA A 115 22.25 60.63 4.21
CA ALA A 115 21.91 61.60 3.16
C ALA A 115 21.22 62.86 3.72
N LYS A 116 20.35 62.71 4.72
CA LYS A 116 19.72 63.84 5.43
C LYS A 116 20.74 64.65 6.22
N GLU A 117 21.66 64.00 6.95
CA GLU A 117 22.75 64.68 7.64
C GLU A 117 23.65 65.44 6.67
N GLY A 118 23.99 64.83 5.53
CA GLY A 118 24.73 65.49 4.44
C GLY A 118 24.00 66.72 3.89
N ASN A 119 22.69 66.62 3.68
CA ASN A 119 21.85 67.75 3.25
C ASN A 119 21.89 68.90 4.27
N MET A 120 21.77 68.59 5.57
CA MET A 120 21.87 69.58 6.65
C MET A 120 23.25 70.24 6.72
N ALA A 121 24.32 69.48 6.53
CA ALA A 121 25.69 70.02 6.49
C ALA A 121 25.90 70.99 5.33
N VAL A 122 25.30 70.70 4.17
CA VAL A 122 25.30 71.60 3.01
C VAL A 122 24.48 72.87 3.29
N ASP A 123 23.31 72.76 3.92
CA ASP A 123 22.52 73.94 4.31
C ASP A 123 23.27 74.86 5.27
N ASN A 124 23.98 74.30 6.24
CA ASN A 124 24.87 75.07 7.11
C ASN A 124 25.99 75.75 6.32
N SER A 125 26.53 75.09 5.29
CA SER A 125 27.57 75.67 4.43
C SER A 125 27.04 76.82 3.58
N ILE A 126 25.83 76.70 3.02
CA ILE A 126 25.14 77.79 2.30
C ILE A 126 24.96 79.00 3.23
N LYS A 127 24.50 78.76 4.47
CA LYS A 127 24.34 79.82 5.46
C LYS A 127 25.66 80.51 5.79
N ALA A 128 26.72 79.74 6.03
CA ALA A 128 28.05 80.28 6.31
C ALA A 128 28.60 81.10 5.11
N MET A 129 28.38 80.66 3.87
CA MET A 129 28.76 81.41 2.68
C MET A 129 28.00 82.73 2.57
N SER A 130 26.71 82.76 2.89
CA SER A 130 25.92 84.00 2.92
C SER A 130 26.39 84.96 4.03
N GLU A 131 26.80 84.45 5.18
CA GLU A 131 27.41 85.27 6.24
C GLU A 131 28.76 85.88 5.79
N ILE A 132 29.59 85.11 5.06
CA ILE A 132 30.84 85.62 4.46
C ILE A 132 30.54 86.67 3.40
N GLU A 133 29.53 86.45 2.56
CA GLU A 133 29.07 87.39 1.53
C GLU A 133 28.76 88.76 2.15
N ILE A 134 27.95 88.77 3.22
CA ILE A 134 27.60 89.99 3.98
C ILE A 134 28.86 90.63 4.60
N SER A 135 29.77 89.83 5.16
CA SER A 135 30.99 90.32 5.79
C SER A 135 31.95 90.99 4.79
N VAL A 136 32.15 90.39 3.62
CA VAL A 136 32.96 90.96 2.53
C VAL A 136 32.32 92.25 2.00
N GLN A 137 31.00 92.27 1.87
CA GLN A 137 30.25 93.46 1.45
C GLN A 137 30.41 94.62 2.46
N ASN A 138 30.27 94.34 3.76
CA ASN A 138 30.50 95.33 4.82
C ASN A 138 31.95 95.84 4.82
N ALA A 139 32.93 94.94 4.64
CA ALA A 139 34.34 95.33 4.58
C ALA A 139 34.61 96.25 3.38
N LYS A 140 33.99 95.98 2.24
CA LYS A 140 34.05 96.84 1.04
C LYS A 140 33.48 98.23 1.29
N GLU A 141 32.36 98.33 2.03
CA GLU A 141 31.79 99.63 2.42
C GLU A 141 32.74 100.44 3.32
N VAL A 142 33.37 99.80 4.31
CA VAL A 142 34.34 100.45 5.20
C VAL A 142 35.58 100.94 4.42
N VAL A 143 36.08 100.13 3.49
CA VAL A 143 37.24 100.51 2.65
C VAL A 143 36.88 101.65 1.68
N ASN A 144 35.66 101.67 1.15
CA ASN A 144 35.16 102.80 0.35
C ASN A 144 35.06 104.09 1.18
N ASP A 145 34.58 104.02 2.43
CA ASP A 145 34.57 105.19 3.33
C ASP A 145 36.00 105.69 3.61
N LEU A 146 36.97 104.76 3.76
CA LEU A 146 38.38 105.12 3.89
C LEU A 146 38.92 105.81 2.63
N SER A 147 38.54 105.34 1.43
CA SER A 147 38.88 105.99 0.15
C SER A 147 38.43 107.46 0.12
N LEU A 148 37.17 107.71 0.51
CA LEU A 148 36.61 109.07 0.57
C LEU A 148 37.36 109.95 1.58
N LYS A 149 37.70 109.42 2.76
CA LYS A 149 38.47 110.15 3.78
C LYS A 149 39.90 110.44 3.33
N SER A 150 40.58 109.50 2.66
CA SER A 150 41.91 109.71 2.10
C SER A 150 41.91 110.79 1.01
N ALA A 151 40.87 110.82 0.15
CA ALA A 151 40.70 111.89 -0.82
C ALA A 151 40.56 113.27 -0.14
N HIS A 152 39.75 113.37 0.92
CA HIS A 152 39.63 114.59 1.71
C HIS A 152 40.96 115.03 2.37
N ILE A 153 41.80 114.10 2.83
CA ILE A 153 43.13 114.43 3.35
C ILE A 153 44.00 115.03 2.24
N ASN A 154 43.94 114.49 1.03
CA ASN A 154 44.71 115.03 -0.10
C ASN A 154 44.29 116.47 -0.43
N ASP A 155 42.99 116.77 -0.38
CA ASP A 155 42.47 118.15 -0.52
C ASP A 155 43.01 119.09 0.58
N MET A 156 43.04 118.63 1.83
CA MET A 156 43.61 119.40 2.94
C MET A 156 45.11 119.65 2.77
N LEU A 157 45.86 118.67 2.27
CA LEU A 157 47.30 118.80 2.00
C LEU A 157 47.58 119.81 0.89
N ALA A 158 46.74 119.89 -0.14
CA ALA A 158 46.84 120.92 -1.17
C ALA A 158 46.72 122.32 -0.57
N ILE A 159 45.75 122.53 0.34
CA ILE A 159 45.58 123.80 1.07
C ILE A 159 46.81 124.10 1.95
N ILE A 160 47.36 123.10 2.65
CA ILE A 160 48.56 123.28 3.49
C ILE A 160 49.78 123.65 2.62
N LYS A 161 49.94 123.01 1.46
CA LYS A 161 51.02 123.34 0.50
C LYS A 161 50.87 124.77 -0.02
N ASP A 162 49.65 125.21 -0.31
CA ASP A 162 49.36 126.60 -0.71
C ASP A 162 49.63 127.62 0.40
N ILE A 163 49.26 127.31 1.65
CA ILE A 163 49.57 128.16 2.81
C ILE A 163 51.09 128.22 3.02
N ALA A 164 51.79 127.10 2.93
CA ALA A 164 53.24 127.03 3.06
C ALA A 164 53.94 127.86 1.95
N ASN A 165 53.45 127.79 0.71
CA ASN A 165 53.95 128.59 -0.41
C ASN A 165 53.73 130.10 -0.19
N HIS A 166 52.53 130.51 0.22
CA HIS A 166 52.24 131.91 0.56
C HIS A 166 53.08 132.40 1.74
N THR A 167 53.25 131.56 2.76
CA THR A 167 54.07 131.89 3.93
C THR A 167 55.54 132.04 3.54
N ASN A 168 56.06 131.18 2.65
CA ASN A 168 57.40 131.29 2.09
C ASN A 168 57.60 132.60 1.30
N LEU A 169 56.61 133.02 0.50
CA LEU A 169 56.62 134.29 -0.24
C LEU A 169 56.53 135.51 0.67
N LEU A 170 55.65 135.49 1.68
CA LEU A 170 55.55 136.54 2.69
C LEU A 170 56.85 136.67 3.49
N SER A 171 57.45 135.54 3.84
CA SER A 171 58.74 135.48 4.52
C SER A 171 59.87 136.03 3.65
N LEU A 172 59.86 135.76 2.35
CA LEU A 172 60.80 136.31 1.38
C LEU A 172 60.67 137.84 1.29
N ASN A 173 59.44 138.35 1.19
CA ASN A 173 59.16 139.79 1.19
C ASN A 173 59.60 140.45 2.52
N ALA A 174 59.34 139.80 3.66
CA ALA A 174 59.80 140.27 4.96
C ALA A 174 61.33 140.25 5.10
N SER A 175 62.02 139.25 4.54
CA SER A 175 63.49 139.21 4.46
C SER A 175 64.04 140.33 3.57
N ILE A 176 63.37 140.67 2.46
CA ILE A 176 63.74 141.77 1.56
C ILE A 176 63.58 143.12 2.28
N GLU A 177 62.47 143.35 2.95
CA GLU A 177 62.22 144.63 3.65
C GLU A 177 63.10 144.77 4.90
N ALA A 178 63.41 143.67 5.59
CA ALA A 178 64.41 143.63 6.66
C ALA A 178 65.84 143.96 6.16
N ALA A 179 66.20 143.54 4.93
CA ALA A 179 67.46 143.94 4.29
C ALA A 179 67.48 145.42 3.87
N ARG A 180 66.31 145.99 3.54
CA ARG A 180 66.11 147.39 3.17
C ARG A 180 66.22 148.37 4.35
N ALA A 181 65.87 147.93 5.56
CA ALA A 181 65.89 148.73 6.79
C ALA A 181 67.28 148.89 7.46
N GLY A 182 68.35 148.32 6.92
CA GLY A 182 69.72 148.48 7.43
C GLY A 182 69.92 147.93 8.86
N GLU A 183 70.69 148.63 9.73
CA GLU A 183 71.03 148.14 11.08
C GLU A 183 69.81 147.89 12.00
N ALA A 184 68.67 148.57 11.78
CA ALA A 184 67.44 148.37 12.56
C ALA A 184 66.68 147.07 12.23
N GLY A 185 66.96 146.44 11.08
CA GLY A 185 66.24 145.26 10.55
C GLY A 185 66.83 143.89 10.92
N ARG A 186 68.01 143.83 11.57
CA ARG A 186 68.72 142.55 11.84
C ARG A 186 67.91 141.52 12.61
N GLY A 187 67.14 141.92 13.63
CA GLY A 187 66.30 141.00 14.41
C GLY A 187 65.13 140.42 13.59
N PHE A 188 64.52 141.24 12.72
CA PHE A 188 63.44 140.81 11.82
C PHE A 188 63.93 139.88 10.70
N ALA A 189 65.15 140.08 10.19
CA ALA A 189 65.74 139.21 9.18
C ALA A 189 65.89 137.76 9.68
N VAL A 190 66.27 137.55 10.94
CA VAL A 190 66.40 136.21 11.54
C VAL A 190 65.03 135.53 11.65
N VAL A 191 63.99 136.25 12.10
CA VAL A 191 62.62 135.72 12.19
C VAL A 191 62.07 135.38 10.80
N ALA A 192 62.28 136.25 9.81
CA ALA A 192 61.86 135.99 8.42
C ALA A 192 62.64 134.83 7.78
N GLN A 193 63.89 134.58 8.15
CA GLN A 193 64.63 133.41 7.65
C GLN A 193 64.15 132.11 8.33
N GLU A 194 63.76 132.18 9.61
CA GLU A 194 63.20 131.03 10.35
C GLU A 194 61.77 130.69 9.89
N VAL A 195 60.91 131.69 9.63
CA VAL A 195 59.57 131.49 9.05
C VAL A 195 59.65 130.92 7.64
N LYS A 196 60.63 131.36 6.83
CA LYS A 196 60.89 130.80 5.50
C LYS A 196 61.25 129.31 5.59
N LYS A 197 62.16 128.98 6.52
CA LYS A 197 62.60 127.60 6.76
C LYS A 197 61.46 126.73 7.31
N LEU A 198 60.60 127.28 8.16
CA LEU A 198 59.40 126.61 8.67
C LEU A 198 58.36 126.36 7.58
N ALA A 199 58.12 127.35 6.71
CA ALA A 199 57.22 127.24 5.57
C ALA A 199 57.72 126.20 4.56
N GLN A 200 59.02 126.21 4.26
CA GLN A 200 59.65 125.21 3.39
C GLN A 200 59.54 123.80 4.00
N ARG A 201 59.86 123.63 5.30
CA ARG A 201 59.66 122.34 6.00
C ARG A 201 58.18 121.91 6.03
N SER A 202 57.25 122.84 6.12
CA SER A 202 55.80 122.55 6.10
C SER A 202 55.34 122.09 4.71
N SER A 203 55.86 122.70 3.64
CA SER A 203 55.61 122.27 2.26
C SER A 203 56.23 120.88 1.99
N GLU A 204 57.48 120.66 2.40
CA GLU A 204 58.17 119.38 2.27
C GLU A 204 57.44 118.27 3.07
N SER A 205 56.97 118.57 4.28
CA SER A 205 56.19 117.62 5.09
C SER A 205 54.82 117.32 4.46
N ALA A 206 54.13 118.33 3.93
CA ALA A 206 52.85 118.14 3.24
C ALA A 206 53.01 117.30 1.96
N GLU A 207 54.12 117.45 1.24
CA GLU A 207 54.46 116.64 0.07
C GLU A 207 54.78 115.18 0.45
N GLN A 208 55.53 114.96 1.54
CA GLN A 208 55.75 113.61 2.07
C GLN A 208 54.44 112.92 2.47
N ILE A 209 53.55 113.62 3.18
CA ILE A 209 52.23 113.07 3.55
C ILE A 209 51.38 112.81 2.30
N SER A 210 51.41 113.68 1.29
CA SER A 210 50.66 113.49 0.04
C SER A 210 51.13 112.24 -0.71
N ASN A 211 52.44 112.00 -0.77
CA ASN A 211 52.98 110.76 -1.33
C ASN A 211 52.51 109.51 -0.56
N THR A 212 52.55 109.54 0.78
CA THR A 212 52.02 108.44 1.60
C THR A 212 50.51 108.23 1.41
N ILE A 213 49.72 109.30 1.22
CA ILE A 213 48.29 109.19 0.93
C ILE A 213 48.03 108.60 -0.47
N ASN A 214 48.87 108.91 -1.46
CA ASN A 214 48.78 108.29 -2.78
C ASN A 214 49.08 106.78 -2.71
N GLU A 215 50.11 106.37 -1.96
CA GLU A 215 50.42 104.94 -1.70
C GLU A 215 49.25 104.25 -0.96
N ILE A 216 48.59 104.94 -0.02
CA ILE A 216 47.38 104.45 0.65
C ILE A 216 46.22 104.29 -0.34
N ASN A 217 46.01 105.23 -1.26
CA ASN A 217 44.96 105.15 -2.27
C ASN A 217 45.19 103.98 -3.24
N GLU A 218 46.43 103.78 -3.71
CA GLU A 218 46.78 102.61 -4.52
C GLU A 218 46.49 101.30 -3.76
N SER A 219 46.83 101.25 -2.47
CA SER A 219 46.55 100.09 -1.61
C SER A 219 45.05 99.86 -1.39
N ILE A 220 44.24 100.92 -1.32
CA ILE A 220 42.77 100.85 -1.19
C ILE A 220 42.16 100.28 -2.47
N ASP A 221 42.58 100.74 -3.65
CA ASP A 221 42.10 100.25 -4.94
C ASP A 221 42.43 98.76 -5.12
N GLU A 222 43.65 98.35 -4.77
CA GLU A 222 44.05 96.94 -4.77
C GLU A 222 43.20 96.11 -3.80
N THR A 223 42.92 96.65 -2.60
CA THR A 223 42.07 95.99 -1.59
C THR A 223 40.64 95.79 -2.10
N ILE A 224 40.06 96.79 -2.79
CA ILE A 224 38.72 96.70 -3.38
C ILE A 224 38.69 95.63 -4.48
N ASP A 225 39.71 95.54 -5.34
CA ASP A 225 39.81 94.50 -6.37
C ASP A 225 39.89 93.09 -5.75
N VAL A 226 40.70 92.92 -4.70
CA VAL A 226 40.77 91.65 -3.94
C VAL A 226 39.41 91.31 -3.33
N MET A 227 38.70 92.26 -2.74
CA MET A 227 37.36 92.03 -2.19
C MET A 227 36.34 91.62 -3.25
N ASN A 228 36.38 92.21 -4.45
CA ASN A 228 35.52 91.77 -5.56
C ASN A 228 35.82 90.34 -6.01
N LYS A 229 37.12 89.97 -6.09
CA LYS A 229 37.53 88.59 -6.38
C LYS A 229 37.06 87.62 -5.29
N SER A 230 37.16 88.01 -4.01
CA SER A 230 36.64 87.23 -2.88
C SER A 230 35.12 87.04 -2.97
N MET A 231 34.37 88.10 -3.30
CA MET A 231 32.92 88.02 -3.50
C MET A 231 32.54 87.00 -4.59
N ASN A 232 33.23 87.03 -5.73
CA ASN A 232 33.00 86.06 -6.81
C ASN A 232 33.28 84.62 -6.35
N LYS A 233 34.33 84.41 -5.55
CA LYS A 233 34.63 83.07 -4.99
C LYS A 233 33.58 82.59 -3.99
N VAL A 234 32.99 83.49 -3.21
CA VAL A 234 31.87 83.15 -2.30
C VAL A 234 30.63 82.75 -3.11
N LEU A 235 30.32 83.47 -4.19
CA LEU A 235 29.21 83.12 -5.09
C LEU A 235 29.41 81.75 -5.76
N GLU A 236 30.62 81.46 -6.27
CA GLU A 236 30.97 80.13 -6.79
C GLU A 236 30.80 79.04 -5.72
N GLY A 237 31.23 79.30 -4.47
CA GLY A 237 31.06 78.38 -3.35
C GLY A 237 29.59 78.10 -3.02
N ASN A 238 28.73 79.14 -3.10
CA ASN A 238 27.29 79.01 -2.88
C ASN A 238 26.62 78.18 -3.98
N GLU A 239 27.02 78.35 -5.25
CA GLU A 239 26.53 77.54 -6.37
C GLU A 239 26.89 76.05 -6.20
N ILE A 240 28.15 75.76 -5.84
CA ILE A 240 28.61 74.39 -5.58
C ILE A 240 27.81 73.75 -4.44
N ALA A 241 27.59 74.48 -3.34
CA ALA A 241 26.81 73.98 -2.22
C ALA A 241 25.35 73.69 -2.63
N ASN A 242 24.71 74.58 -3.39
CA ASN A 242 23.36 74.34 -3.91
C ASN A 242 23.27 73.11 -4.83
N ASN A 243 24.26 72.92 -5.71
CA ASN A 243 24.34 71.72 -6.55
C ASN A 243 24.47 70.45 -5.69
N MET A 244 25.29 70.49 -4.65
CA MET A 244 25.46 69.36 -3.72
C MET A 244 24.18 69.03 -2.95
N LYS A 245 23.40 70.05 -2.57
CA LYS A 245 22.06 69.85 -1.99
C LYS A 245 21.14 69.08 -2.94
N GLY A 246 21.18 69.40 -4.23
CA GLY A 246 20.46 68.67 -5.27
C GLY A 246 20.85 67.18 -5.34
N VAL A 247 22.15 66.87 -5.24
CA VAL A 247 22.65 65.49 -5.22
C VAL A 247 22.11 64.72 -4.01
N PHE A 248 22.16 65.29 -2.81
CA PHE A 248 21.62 64.63 -1.61
C PHE A 248 20.10 64.40 -1.70
N ASN A 249 19.35 65.37 -2.25
CA ASN A 249 17.91 65.18 -2.50
C ASN A 249 17.62 64.02 -3.48
N ASN A 250 18.45 63.84 -4.51
CA ASN A 250 18.32 62.71 -5.42
C ASN A 250 18.61 61.37 -4.72
N ILE A 251 19.61 61.33 -3.82
CA ILE A 251 19.88 60.14 -2.99
C ILE A 251 18.69 59.82 -2.10
N ILE A 252 18.11 60.81 -1.43
CA ILE A 252 16.90 60.66 -0.61
C ILE A 252 15.74 60.07 -1.44
N GLY A 253 15.51 60.58 -2.66
CA GLY A 253 14.48 60.05 -3.56
C GLY A 253 14.75 58.60 -4.01
N ALA A 254 15.99 58.28 -4.35
CA ALA A 254 16.40 56.93 -4.76
C ALA A 254 16.24 55.92 -3.60
N VAL A 255 16.68 56.27 -2.40
CA VAL A 255 16.55 55.44 -1.20
C VAL A 255 15.08 55.23 -0.83
N GLY A 256 14.24 56.26 -0.93
CA GLY A 256 12.79 56.12 -0.72
C GLY A 256 12.15 55.14 -1.71
N THR A 257 12.64 55.12 -2.96
CA THR A 257 12.20 54.13 -3.96
C THR A 257 12.64 52.72 -3.58
N THR A 258 13.88 52.53 -3.12
CA THR A 258 14.40 51.24 -2.64
C THR A 258 13.56 50.69 -1.47
N THR A 259 13.20 51.53 -0.50
CA THR A 259 12.32 51.14 0.61
C THR A 259 10.95 50.69 0.12
N SER A 260 10.35 51.43 -0.83
CA SER A 260 9.05 51.07 -1.43
C SER A 260 9.10 49.70 -2.13
N VAL A 261 10.15 49.45 -2.92
CA VAL A 261 10.33 48.16 -3.62
C VAL A 261 10.51 47.01 -2.62
N ALA A 262 11.29 47.21 -1.55
CA ALA A 262 11.46 46.19 -0.51
C ALA A 262 10.12 45.85 0.18
N GLU A 263 9.28 46.85 0.44
CA GLU A 263 7.93 46.66 1.00
C GLU A 263 7.01 45.87 0.03
N GLU A 264 7.05 46.19 -1.26
CA GLU A 264 6.31 45.44 -2.30
C GLU A 264 6.75 43.99 -2.39
N ILE A 265 8.06 43.71 -2.31
CA ILE A 265 8.59 42.35 -2.29
C ILE A 265 8.10 41.60 -1.05
N ASN A 266 8.10 42.22 0.14
CA ASN A 266 7.57 41.59 1.35
C ASN A 266 6.09 41.22 1.23
N ILE A 267 5.27 42.09 0.63
CA ILE A 267 3.85 41.79 0.36
C ILE A 267 3.72 40.62 -0.62
N ALA A 268 4.54 40.60 -1.68
CA ALA A 268 4.53 39.51 -2.66
C ALA A 268 4.95 38.16 -2.05
N VAL A 269 5.98 38.16 -1.19
CA VAL A 269 6.43 36.97 -0.45
C VAL A 269 5.33 36.46 0.48
N SER A 270 4.66 37.34 1.24
CA SER A 270 3.54 36.96 2.11
C SER A 270 2.42 36.27 1.31
N LYS A 271 2.06 36.83 0.15
CA LYS A 271 1.04 36.26 -0.74
C LYS A 271 1.48 34.93 -1.37
N GLN A 272 2.77 34.79 -1.65
CA GLN A 272 3.34 33.53 -2.12
C GLN A 272 3.25 32.45 -1.03
N THR A 273 3.53 32.77 0.23
CA THR A 273 3.37 31.85 1.36
C THR A 273 1.92 31.39 1.54
N GLU A 274 0.94 32.31 1.48
CA GLU A 274 -0.49 31.94 1.50
C GLU A 274 -0.84 30.98 0.35
N SER A 275 -0.27 31.20 -0.83
CA SER A 275 -0.49 30.32 -1.99
C SER A 275 0.13 28.93 -1.76
N LEU A 276 1.32 28.85 -1.16
CA LEU A 276 1.97 27.59 -0.82
C LEU A 276 1.15 26.79 0.20
N GLU A 277 0.59 27.43 1.23
CA GLU A 277 -0.32 26.78 2.18
C GLU A 277 -1.56 26.19 1.48
N SER A 278 -2.13 26.90 0.51
CA SER A 278 -3.24 26.39 -0.30
C SER A 278 -2.84 25.18 -1.16
N ILE A 279 -1.61 25.15 -1.69
CA ILE A 279 -1.10 24.00 -2.45
C ILE A 279 -0.89 22.81 -1.51
N ILE A 280 -0.38 23.01 -0.29
CA ILE A 280 -0.24 21.95 0.72
C ILE A 280 -1.59 21.31 0.99
N SER A 281 -2.61 22.12 1.30
CA SER A 281 -3.96 21.61 1.57
C SER A 281 -4.55 20.84 0.37
N SER A 282 -4.36 21.35 -0.86
CA SER A 282 -4.81 20.66 -2.07
C SER A 282 -4.07 19.32 -2.29
N THR A 283 -2.80 19.28 -1.92
CA THR A 283 -1.96 18.09 -2.06
C THR A 283 -2.35 17.01 -1.04
N GLU A 284 -2.70 17.40 0.19
CA GLU A 284 -3.29 16.50 1.20
C GLU A 284 -4.62 15.92 0.72
N GLU A 285 -5.50 16.74 0.14
CA GLU A 285 -6.78 16.29 -0.43
C GLU A 285 -6.57 15.34 -1.62
N MET A 286 -5.60 15.64 -2.50
CA MET A 286 -5.19 14.73 -3.58
C MET A 286 -4.67 13.40 -3.05
N ASN A 287 -3.90 13.41 -1.96
CA ASN A 287 -3.40 12.17 -1.37
C ASN A 287 -4.55 11.31 -0.83
N LYS A 288 -5.46 11.91 -0.08
CA LYS A 288 -6.67 11.24 0.44
C LYS A 288 -7.56 10.71 -0.69
N THR A 289 -7.69 11.47 -1.78
CA THR A 289 -8.47 11.03 -2.96
C THR A 289 -7.79 9.83 -3.62
N SER A 290 -6.47 9.85 -3.78
CA SER A 290 -5.70 8.72 -4.33
C SER A 290 -5.87 7.46 -3.48
N GLU A 291 -5.85 7.57 -2.14
CA GLU A 291 -6.15 6.46 -1.23
C GLU A 291 -7.57 5.89 -1.44
N SER A 292 -8.56 6.76 -1.63
CA SER A 292 -9.94 6.35 -1.92
C SER A 292 -10.05 5.63 -3.27
N VAL A 293 -9.41 6.17 -4.32
CA VAL A 293 -9.37 5.51 -5.64
C VAL A 293 -8.71 4.13 -5.56
N MET A 294 -7.65 3.97 -4.78
CA MET A 294 -7.00 2.67 -4.60
C MET A 294 -7.92 1.61 -3.98
N ALA A 295 -8.76 1.98 -3.02
CA ALA A 295 -9.72 1.03 -2.48
C ALA A 295 -10.90 0.74 -3.42
N MET A 296 -11.31 1.70 -4.23
CA MET A 296 -12.26 1.43 -5.32
C MET A 296 -11.66 0.46 -6.34
N VAL A 297 -10.38 0.61 -6.68
CA VAL A 297 -9.62 -0.32 -7.54
C VAL A 297 -9.58 -1.71 -6.93
N GLU A 298 -9.35 -1.83 -5.63
CA GLU A 298 -9.36 -3.11 -4.91
C GLU A 298 -10.75 -3.77 -4.95
N SER A 299 -11.80 -3.02 -4.63
CA SER A 299 -13.19 -3.48 -4.71
C SER A 299 -13.57 -3.90 -6.13
N ALA A 300 -13.19 -3.12 -7.14
CA ALA A 300 -13.42 -3.43 -8.54
C ALA A 300 -12.65 -4.70 -8.96
N SER A 301 -11.40 -4.85 -8.52
CA SER A 301 -10.57 -6.02 -8.78
C SER A 301 -11.21 -7.30 -8.22
N LEU A 302 -11.62 -7.26 -6.95
CA LEU A 302 -12.30 -8.36 -6.27
C LEU A 302 -13.63 -8.73 -6.95
N ASN A 303 -14.45 -7.74 -7.29
CA ASN A 303 -15.72 -7.98 -7.99
C ASN A 303 -15.53 -8.54 -9.40
N THR A 304 -14.46 -8.12 -10.09
CA THR A 304 -14.14 -8.61 -11.42
C THR A 304 -13.59 -10.03 -11.36
N GLN A 305 -12.74 -10.36 -10.39
CA GLN A 305 -12.33 -11.74 -10.10
C GLN A 305 -13.55 -12.62 -9.78
N TYR A 306 -14.44 -12.16 -8.90
CA TYR A 306 -15.70 -12.86 -8.60
C TYR A 306 -16.54 -13.13 -9.85
N THR A 307 -16.64 -12.14 -10.73
CA THR A 307 -17.37 -12.28 -12.00
C THR A 307 -16.69 -13.33 -12.89
N LYS A 308 -15.36 -13.33 -12.96
CA LYS A 308 -14.57 -14.33 -13.68
C LYS A 308 -14.79 -15.75 -13.12
N THR A 309 -14.72 -15.92 -11.81
CA THR A 309 -15.01 -17.21 -11.15
C THR A 309 -16.42 -17.68 -11.44
N SER A 310 -17.41 -16.80 -11.31
CA SER A 310 -18.82 -17.11 -11.58
C SER A 310 -19.04 -17.54 -13.02
N LEU A 311 -18.35 -16.92 -13.97
CA LEU A 311 -18.40 -17.28 -15.39
C LEU A 311 -17.72 -18.62 -15.66
N ASN A 312 -16.62 -18.94 -14.98
CA ASN A 312 -15.99 -20.27 -15.07
C ASN A 312 -16.93 -21.36 -14.55
N ILE A 313 -17.58 -21.14 -13.40
CA ILE A 313 -18.57 -22.06 -12.85
C ILE A 313 -19.76 -22.20 -13.81
N LEU A 314 -20.27 -21.10 -14.36
CA LEU A 314 -21.34 -21.13 -15.37
C LEU A 314 -20.93 -21.89 -16.63
N SER A 315 -19.68 -21.74 -17.07
CA SER A 315 -19.12 -22.49 -18.20
C SER A 315 -19.14 -23.99 -17.92
N ASP A 316 -18.70 -24.38 -16.72
CA ASP A 316 -18.70 -25.77 -16.28
C ASP A 316 -20.13 -26.34 -16.18
N VAL A 317 -21.06 -25.63 -15.53
CA VAL A 317 -22.47 -26.03 -15.43
C VAL A 317 -23.11 -26.10 -16.82
N SER A 318 -22.75 -25.21 -17.74
CA SER A 318 -23.27 -25.23 -19.11
C SER A 318 -22.73 -26.43 -19.91
N LYS A 319 -21.47 -26.83 -19.70
CA LYS A 319 -20.91 -28.09 -20.24
C LYS A 319 -21.60 -29.31 -19.65
N ASP A 320 -21.87 -29.30 -18.35
CA ASP A 320 -22.59 -30.37 -17.67
C ASP A 320 -24.03 -30.47 -18.18
N LEU A 321 -24.73 -29.33 -18.35
CA LEU A 321 -26.05 -29.25 -18.98
C LEU A 321 -26.02 -29.77 -20.42
N GLN A 322 -24.95 -29.47 -21.17
CA GLN A 322 -24.76 -30.00 -22.51
C GLN A 322 -24.67 -31.52 -22.49
N SER A 323 -23.83 -32.07 -21.60
CA SER A 323 -23.62 -33.51 -21.44
C SER A 323 -24.91 -34.23 -21.05
N ILE A 324 -25.58 -33.74 -20.00
CA ILE A 324 -26.81 -34.33 -19.45
C ILE A 324 -27.96 -34.21 -20.43
N SER A 325 -28.15 -33.06 -21.06
CA SER A 325 -29.24 -32.90 -22.02
C SER A 325 -29.03 -33.72 -23.28
N THR A 326 -27.77 -33.92 -23.71
CA THR A 326 -27.47 -34.84 -24.83
C THR A 326 -27.87 -36.27 -24.45
N LYS A 327 -27.57 -36.71 -23.22
CA LYS A 327 -27.92 -38.04 -22.70
C LYS A 327 -29.43 -38.23 -22.44
N LEU A 328 -30.15 -37.19 -21.99
CA LEU A 328 -31.60 -37.20 -21.77
C LEU A 328 -32.38 -37.29 -23.09
N LEU A 329 -31.93 -36.54 -24.11
CA LEU A 329 -32.56 -36.54 -25.43
C LEU A 329 -32.32 -37.84 -26.21
N ASP A 330 -31.34 -38.64 -25.79
CA ASP A 330 -31.07 -39.96 -26.35
C ASP A 330 -31.87 -41.10 -25.66
N ASN A 331 -32.50 -40.85 -24.49
CA ASN A 331 -33.11 -41.90 -23.65
C ASN A 331 -34.55 -41.61 -23.18
N ILE A 332 -35.39 -40.93 -23.96
CA ILE A 332 -36.76 -40.64 -23.50
C ILE A 332 -37.66 -41.90 -23.49
N GLU A 333 -37.78 -42.54 -22.33
CA GLU A 333 -39.03 -43.08 -21.74
C GLU A 333 -39.04 -42.77 -20.22
N GLU A 334 -40.13 -42.18 -19.73
CA GLU A 334 -40.26 -41.75 -18.32
C GLU A 334 -40.44 -42.95 -17.37
N THR A 335 -39.57 -43.05 -16.35
CA THR A 335 -39.80 -43.91 -15.17
C THR A 335 -39.47 -43.18 -13.87
N GLU A 336 -40.16 -43.57 -12.79
CA GLU A 336 -40.13 -42.94 -11.46
C GLU A 336 -38.71 -42.82 -10.84
N LYS A 337 -38.42 -41.65 -10.27
CA LYS A 337 -37.13 -41.29 -9.68
C LYS A 337 -36.88 -42.04 -8.36
N ASN A 338 -35.95 -42.99 -8.37
CA ASN A 338 -35.39 -43.60 -7.16
C ASN A 338 -34.35 -42.66 -6.49
N GLU A 339 -34.22 -42.70 -5.16
CA GLU A 339 -33.25 -41.91 -4.36
C GLU A 339 -31.80 -42.15 -4.84
N SER A 340 -31.03 -41.09 -5.10
CA SER A 340 -29.61 -41.18 -5.50
C SER A 340 -28.68 -41.19 -4.29
N VAL A 341 -27.75 -42.17 -4.25
CA VAL A 341 -26.82 -42.38 -3.13
C VAL A 341 -25.38 -42.35 -3.64
N LEU A 342 -24.55 -41.47 -3.06
CA LEU A 342 -23.11 -41.40 -3.30
C LEU A 342 -22.33 -42.00 -2.13
N LYS A 343 -21.30 -42.80 -2.39
CA LYS A 343 -20.44 -43.42 -1.39
C LYS A 343 -19.00 -43.01 -1.57
N THR A 344 -18.34 -42.58 -0.50
CA THR A 344 -16.94 -42.20 -0.49
C THR A 344 -16.27 -42.50 0.85
N TYR A 345 -14.96 -42.23 0.94
CA TYR A 345 -14.11 -42.57 2.07
C TYR A 345 -13.28 -41.37 2.53
N LEU A 346 -13.09 -41.28 3.84
CA LEU A 346 -12.05 -40.48 4.48
C LEU A 346 -11.00 -41.41 5.09
N SER A 347 -9.78 -40.90 5.25
CA SER A 347 -8.69 -41.63 5.89
C SER A 347 -9.02 -42.09 7.31
N SER A 348 -9.80 -41.29 8.05
CA SER A 348 -10.18 -41.53 9.43
C SER A 348 -11.41 -40.71 9.82
N LYS A 349 -11.94 -40.95 11.02
CA LYS A 349 -13.08 -40.23 11.59
C LYS A 349 -12.72 -38.76 11.87
N PRO A 350 -13.62 -37.79 11.57
CA PRO A 350 -13.46 -36.39 11.98
C PRO A 350 -13.23 -36.24 13.49
N LEU A 351 -12.31 -35.37 13.89
CA LEU A 351 -12.07 -35.09 15.31
C LEU A 351 -13.24 -34.35 15.96
N THR A 352 -13.92 -33.49 15.20
CA THR A 352 -15.08 -32.74 15.66
C THR A 352 -16.04 -32.40 14.52
N TYR A 353 -17.29 -32.12 14.88
CA TYR A 353 -18.31 -31.59 13.97
C TYR A 353 -18.66 -30.14 14.30
N ASP A 354 -17.93 -29.51 15.20
CA ASP A 354 -18.06 -28.07 15.46
C ASP A 354 -17.15 -27.32 14.49
N PRO A 355 -17.71 -26.55 13.53
CA PRO A 355 -16.89 -25.83 12.55
C PRO A 355 -15.90 -24.87 13.21
N GLN A 356 -16.25 -24.31 14.37
CA GLN A 356 -15.43 -23.31 15.04
C GLN A 356 -14.33 -23.95 15.92
N LEU A 357 -14.31 -25.27 16.10
CA LEU A 357 -13.27 -25.98 16.88
C LEU A 357 -12.43 -26.96 16.04
N ALA A 358 -12.81 -27.19 14.78
CA ALA A 358 -12.10 -28.09 13.88
C ALA A 358 -10.72 -27.54 13.49
N PHE A 359 -9.75 -28.45 13.39
CA PHE A 359 -8.35 -28.14 13.04
C PHE A 359 -7.70 -29.23 12.16
N ASP A 360 -8.49 -30.15 11.62
CA ASP A 360 -8.04 -31.28 10.81
C ASP A 360 -8.79 -31.37 9.48
N ALA A 361 -8.16 -32.03 8.50
CA ALA A 361 -8.68 -32.11 7.13
C ALA A 361 -9.95 -32.96 7.02
N GLN A 362 -10.11 -33.99 7.87
CA GLN A 362 -11.25 -34.90 7.85
C GLN A 362 -12.52 -34.18 8.33
N SER A 363 -12.40 -33.39 9.41
CA SER A 363 -13.45 -32.47 9.85
C SER A 363 -13.77 -31.45 8.76
N ALA A 364 -12.76 -30.80 8.17
CA ALA A 364 -12.96 -29.80 7.11
C ALA A 364 -13.78 -30.35 5.92
N GLN A 365 -13.46 -31.54 5.42
CA GLN A 365 -14.14 -32.17 4.28
C GLN A 365 -15.65 -32.37 4.51
N ILE A 366 -16.06 -32.74 5.73
CA ILE A 366 -17.48 -32.82 6.08
C ILE A 366 -18.08 -31.41 6.25
N LEU A 367 -17.41 -30.55 7.00
CA LEU A 367 -17.95 -29.26 7.43
C LEU A 367 -18.17 -28.29 6.27
N TYR A 368 -17.30 -28.30 5.24
CA TYR A 368 -17.49 -27.55 4.00
C TYR A 368 -18.78 -27.93 3.25
N ASN A 369 -19.26 -29.16 3.43
CA ASN A 369 -20.46 -29.68 2.75
C ASN A 369 -21.73 -29.58 3.62
N VAL A 370 -21.59 -29.21 4.90
CA VAL A 370 -22.71 -29.13 5.85
C VAL A 370 -22.98 -27.70 6.29
N HIS A 371 -21.98 -26.84 6.32
CA HIS A 371 -22.13 -25.47 6.76
C HIS A 371 -21.93 -24.47 5.62
N GLY A 372 -22.56 -23.29 5.76
CA GLY A 372 -22.41 -22.16 4.86
C GLY A 372 -21.91 -20.93 5.61
N GLY A 373 -21.02 -20.16 4.99
CA GLY A 373 -20.50 -18.90 5.51
C GLY A 373 -21.25 -17.69 4.96
N LEU A 374 -20.85 -16.49 5.42
CA LEU A 374 -21.29 -15.24 4.80
C LEU A 374 -20.87 -15.20 3.33
N LEU A 375 -19.64 -15.67 3.05
CA LEU A 375 -19.12 -16.00 1.74
C LEU A 375 -18.83 -17.51 1.67
N LEU A 376 -18.48 -18.02 0.50
CA LEU A 376 -18.04 -19.40 0.30
C LEU A 376 -16.72 -19.41 -0.47
N ILE A 377 -15.98 -20.51 -0.37
CA ILE A 377 -14.83 -20.77 -1.24
C ILE A 377 -15.25 -21.80 -2.29
N SER A 378 -15.06 -21.43 -3.55
CA SER A 378 -15.38 -22.30 -4.68
C SER A 378 -14.32 -23.39 -4.89
N SER A 379 -14.59 -24.32 -5.80
CA SER A 379 -13.64 -25.37 -6.18
C SER A 379 -12.34 -24.84 -6.81
N THR A 380 -12.29 -23.56 -7.21
CA THR A 380 -11.04 -22.91 -7.68
C THR A 380 -10.18 -22.33 -6.55
N GLY A 381 -10.70 -22.28 -5.32
CA GLY A 381 -10.04 -21.60 -4.19
C GLY A 381 -10.37 -20.10 -4.09
N GLU A 382 -11.19 -19.57 -4.99
CA GLU A 382 -11.64 -18.18 -5.00
C GLU A 382 -12.96 -18.00 -4.25
N ILE A 383 -13.24 -16.78 -3.79
CA ILE A 383 -14.46 -16.43 -3.08
C ILE A 383 -15.67 -16.45 -4.01
N THR A 384 -16.79 -16.99 -3.52
CA THR A 384 -18.11 -16.85 -4.12
C THR A 384 -19.16 -16.44 -3.09
N SER A 385 -20.34 -16.07 -3.58
CA SER A 385 -21.46 -15.60 -2.75
C SER A 385 -21.99 -16.73 -1.85
N GLY A 386 -22.00 -16.50 -0.54
CA GLY A 386 -22.66 -17.37 0.44
C GLY A 386 -24.02 -16.82 0.83
N ILE A 387 -24.24 -16.64 2.14
CA ILE A 387 -25.44 -15.94 2.64
C ILE A 387 -25.48 -14.48 2.15
N ALA A 388 -24.32 -13.84 1.98
CA ALA A 388 -24.23 -12.57 1.27
C ALA A 388 -24.31 -12.79 -0.24
N LYS A 389 -25.23 -12.07 -0.90
CA LYS A 389 -25.36 -12.03 -2.36
C LYS A 389 -24.52 -10.93 -3.01
N SER A 390 -24.10 -9.92 -2.24
CA SER A 390 -23.20 -8.86 -2.67
C SER A 390 -22.58 -8.14 -1.47
N TRP A 391 -21.45 -7.48 -1.69
CA TRP A 391 -20.76 -6.68 -0.69
C TRP A 391 -19.98 -5.53 -1.32
N TYR A 392 -19.66 -4.51 -0.54
CA TYR A 392 -18.81 -3.39 -0.94
C TYR A 392 -18.04 -2.86 0.27
N VAL A 393 -16.94 -2.16 0.03
CA VAL A 393 -16.19 -1.42 1.04
C VAL A 393 -16.59 0.06 0.99
N GLU A 394 -16.72 0.71 2.14
CA GLU A 394 -17.02 2.15 2.25
C GLU A 394 -15.76 3.00 2.01
N GLU A 395 -15.93 4.33 1.96
CA GLU A 395 -14.86 5.30 1.68
C GLU A 395 -13.72 5.30 2.72
N ASP A 396 -13.94 4.71 3.90
CA ASP A 396 -12.92 4.56 4.94
C ASP A 396 -11.95 3.40 4.67
N ASN A 397 -12.19 2.59 3.63
CA ASN A 397 -11.39 1.42 3.23
C ASN A 397 -11.30 0.31 4.30
N LEU A 398 -12.15 0.38 5.32
CA LEU A 398 -12.14 -0.50 6.48
C LEU A 398 -13.50 -1.16 6.70
N THR A 399 -14.57 -0.47 6.34
CA THR A 399 -15.95 -0.89 6.62
C THR A 399 -16.53 -1.62 5.42
N TRP A 400 -16.75 -2.94 5.59
CA TRP A 400 -17.37 -3.79 4.59
C TRP A 400 -18.86 -3.97 4.88
N VAL A 401 -19.71 -3.69 3.90
CA VAL A 401 -21.16 -3.87 4.00
C VAL A 401 -21.60 -5.05 3.14
N PHE A 402 -22.30 -6.00 3.76
CA PHE A 402 -22.79 -7.22 3.13
C PHE A 402 -24.32 -7.21 3.02
N ASN A 403 -24.83 -7.52 1.83
CA ASN A 403 -26.25 -7.68 1.55
C ASN A 403 -26.61 -9.17 1.55
N LEU A 404 -27.50 -9.58 2.46
CA LEU A 404 -27.88 -10.97 2.65
C LEU A 404 -29.00 -11.41 1.69
N ARG A 405 -29.05 -12.72 1.40
CA ARG A 405 -30.13 -13.38 0.69
C ARG A 405 -31.40 -13.42 1.55
N LYS A 406 -32.52 -12.96 1.00
CA LYS A 406 -33.83 -13.14 1.64
C LYS A 406 -34.29 -14.59 1.47
N GLY A 407 -34.83 -15.19 2.52
CA GLY A 407 -35.34 -16.57 2.49
C GLY A 407 -34.27 -17.66 2.53
N ALA A 408 -32.99 -17.33 2.73
CA ALA A 408 -31.97 -18.35 3.00
C ALA A 408 -32.26 -19.01 4.36
N LYS A 409 -32.18 -20.34 4.44
CA LYS A 409 -32.60 -21.10 5.62
C LYS A 409 -31.48 -21.93 6.22
N PHE A 410 -31.53 -22.11 7.54
CA PHE A 410 -30.83 -23.18 8.23
C PHE A 410 -31.46 -24.54 7.93
N HIS A 411 -30.74 -25.62 8.20
CA HIS A 411 -31.22 -27.00 8.03
C HIS A 411 -32.50 -27.32 8.84
N ASN A 412 -32.79 -26.55 9.89
CA ASN A 412 -34.02 -26.66 10.67
C ASN A 412 -35.22 -25.88 10.07
N GLY A 413 -35.02 -25.22 8.92
CA GLY A 413 -36.03 -24.44 8.22
C GLY A 413 -36.16 -22.98 8.66
N ARG A 414 -35.47 -22.54 9.72
CA ARG A 414 -35.47 -21.14 10.16
C ARG A 414 -34.73 -20.26 9.16
N GLU A 415 -35.27 -19.09 8.85
CA GLU A 415 -34.60 -18.09 8.01
C GLU A 415 -33.36 -17.50 8.69
N ILE A 416 -32.32 -17.23 7.91
CA ILE A 416 -31.04 -16.64 8.32
C ILE A 416 -31.14 -15.12 8.24
N THR A 417 -30.65 -14.44 9.28
CA THR A 417 -30.63 -12.97 9.38
C THR A 417 -29.26 -12.44 9.81
N SER A 418 -29.05 -11.13 9.73
CA SER A 418 -27.83 -10.46 10.20
C SER A 418 -27.50 -10.73 11.68
N LYS A 419 -28.50 -11.01 12.52
CA LYS A 419 -28.31 -11.40 13.93
C LYS A 419 -27.55 -12.71 14.07
N ASP A 420 -27.74 -13.62 13.14
CA ASP A 420 -27.13 -14.95 13.16
C ASP A 420 -25.66 -14.89 12.72
N ILE A 421 -25.37 -13.98 11.78
CA ILE A 421 -24.00 -13.67 11.38
C ILE A 421 -23.22 -13.11 12.57
N LYS A 422 -23.77 -12.08 13.23
CA LYS A 422 -23.14 -11.47 14.42
C LYS A 422 -22.92 -12.51 15.53
N TYR A 423 -23.95 -13.30 15.85
CA TYR A 423 -23.83 -14.35 16.85
C TYR A 423 -22.73 -15.37 16.52
N SER A 424 -22.68 -15.84 15.26
CA SER A 424 -21.72 -16.87 14.87
C SER A 424 -20.28 -16.38 14.97
N TYR A 425 -20.02 -15.13 14.57
CA TYR A 425 -18.70 -14.50 14.67
C TYR A 425 -18.29 -14.20 16.11
N GLU A 426 -19.21 -13.72 16.94
CA GLU A 426 -18.97 -13.56 18.37
C GLU A 426 -18.76 -14.91 19.07
N ARG A 427 -19.45 -15.97 18.66
CA ARG A 427 -19.22 -17.32 19.19
C ARG A 427 -17.80 -17.79 18.87
N LEU A 428 -17.33 -17.59 17.63
CA LEU A 428 -15.98 -17.95 17.21
C LEU A 428 -14.92 -17.23 18.06
N LEU A 429 -15.14 -15.94 18.33
CA LEU A 429 -14.26 -15.09 19.13
C LEU A 429 -14.48 -15.24 20.65
N SER A 430 -15.40 -16.09 21.10
CA SER A 430 -15.80 -16.10 22.51
C SER A 430 -14.70 -16.64 23.43
N PRO A 431 -14.38 -15.96 24.55
CA PRO A 431 -13.45 -16.45 25.56
C PRO A 431 -13.93 -17.74 26.25
N SER A 432 -15.22 -18.08 26.14
CA SER A 432 -15.75 -19.34 26.67
C SER A 432 -15.51 -20.51 25.71
N LEU A 433 -15.54 -20.26 24.39
CA LEU A 433 -15.28 -21.29 23.38
C LEU A 433 -13.78 -21.55 23.25
N LYS A 434 -12.95 -20.51 23.39
CA LYS A 434 -11.48 -20.59 23.25
C LYS A 434 -11.05 -21.27 21.96
N SER A 435 -11.71 -20.91 20.86
CA SER A 435 -11.37 -21.43 19.55
C SER A 435 -9.95 -21.00 19.16
N ALA A 436 -9.16 -21.95 18.68
CA ALA A 436 -7.87 -21.66 18.04
C ALA A 436 -8.04 -20.93 16.69
N ASN A 437 -9.27 -20.86 16.15
CA ASN A 437 -9.62 -20.24 14.87
C ASN A 437 -10.11 -18.78 15.02
N GLY A 438 -10.03 -18.18 16.22
CA GLY A 438 -10.43 -16.78 16.43
C GLY A 438 -9.68 -15.77 15.54
N TRP A 439 -8.45 -16.11 15.16
CA TRP A 439 -7.56 -15.28 14.35
C TRP A 439 -8.11 -14.92 12.95
N PHE A 440 -9.03 -15.71 12.40
CA PHE A 440 -9.70 -15.39 11.13
C PHE A 440 -10.50 -14.09 11.18
N LEU A 441 -10.90 -13.64 12.38
CA LEU A 441 -11.66 -12.41 12.60
C LEU A 441 -10.93 -11.39 13.50
N GLU A 442 -9.67 -11.62 13.85
CA GLU A 442 -8.90 -10.73 14.73
C GLU A 442 -8.73 -9.31 14.17
N GLN A 443 -8.75 -9.15 12.83
CA GLN A 443 -8.63 -7.84 12.20
C GLN A 443 -9.89 -6.97 12.39
N VAL A 444 -11.01 -7.55 12.81
CA VAL A 444 -12.27 -6.84 13.04
C VAL A 444 -12.14 -5.95 14.28
N GLU A 445 -12.58 -4.70 14.16
CA GLU A 445 -12.54 -3.72 15.25
C GLU A 445 -13.24 -4.27 16.52
N GLY A 446 -12.51 -4.34 17.63
CA GLY A 446 -13.01 -4.87 18.90
C GLY A 446 -12.92 -6.39 19.09
N ALA A 447 -12.46 -7.15 18.09
CA ALA A 447 -12.38 -8.61 18.17
C ALA A 447 -11.38 -9.09 19.23
N VAL A 448 -10.21 -8.43 19.31
CA VAL A 448 -9.15 -8.77 20.28
C VAL A 448 -9.61 -8.48 21.71
N GLU A 449 -10.27 -7.34 21.94
CA GLU A 449 -10.83 -6.98 23.25
C GLU A 449 -11.92 -7.95 23.69
N TYR A 450 -12.80 -8.35 22.76
CA TYR A 450 -13.85 -9.34 23.03
C TYR A 450 -13.28 -10.72 23.35
N CYS A 451 -12.35 -11.21 22.52
CA CYS A 451 -11.67 -12.49 22.73
C CYS A 451 -10.89 -12.52 24.06
N GLY A 452 -10.29 -11.39 24.45
CA GLY A 452 -9.63 -11.23 25.75
C GLY A 452 -10.59 -11.06 26.95
N GLY A 453 -11.91 -11.09 26.75
CA GLY A 453 -12.92 -10.88 27.80
C GLY A 453 -13.00 -9.45 28.34
N LYS A 454 -12.42 -8.48 27.64
CA LYS A 454 -12.41 -7.05 27.99
C LYS A 454 -13.59 -6.28 27.41
N ALA A 455 -14.29 -6.84 26.42
CA ALA A 455 -15.49 -6.28 25.81
C ALA A 455 -16.67 -7.26 25.87
N LYS A 456 -17.91 -6.74 25.84
CA LYS A 456 -19.15 -7.55 25.89
C LYS A 456 -19.67 -7.98 24.52
N GLU A 457 -19.23 -7.31 23.47
CA GLU A 457 -19.58 -7.57 22.07
C GLU A 457 -18.43 -7.11 21.17
N VAL A 458 -18.44 -7.52 19.91
CA VAL A 458 -17.47 -7.08 18.90
C VAL A 458 -18.01 -5.83 18.19
N ILE A 459 -17.46 -4.66 18.53
CA ILE A 459 -18.00 -3.35 18.10
C ILE A 459 -17.92 -3.12 16.58
N GLY A 460 -16.98 -3.77 15.89
CA GLY A 460 -16.81 -3.72 14.45
C GLY A 460 -17.90 -4.47 13.68
N ILE A 461 -18.65 -5.36 14.34
CA ILE A 461 -19.75 -6.11 13.72
C ILE A 461 -21.07 -5.42 14.06
N LYS A 462 -21.61 -4.67 13.09
CA LYS A 462 -22.83 -3.86 13.26
C LYS A 462 -23.95 -4.35 12.37
N ILE A 463 -25.10 -4.62 12.98
CA ILE A 463 -26.33 -4.92 12.27
C ILE A 463 -26.89 -3.60 11.72
N ILE A 464 -27.03 -3.50 10.40
CA ILE A 464 -27.69 -2.36 9.76
C ILE A 464 -29.21 -2.62 9.77
N ASP A 465 -29.63 -3.78 9.26
CA ASP A 465 -31.00 -4.26 9.33
C ASP A 465 -31.04 -5.79 9.23
N THR A 466 -32.23 -6.39 9.11
CA THR A 466 -32.43 -7.86 9.03
C THR A 466 -31.56 -8.54 7.97
N TYR A 467 -31.30 -7.88 6.84
CA TYR A 467 -30.59 -8.44 5.69
C TYR A 467 -29.34 -7.65 5.31
N ARG A 468 -28.85 -6.77 6.19
CA ARG A 468 -27.60 -6.03 5.97
C ARG A 468 -26.77 -5.99 7.24
N ILE A 469 -25.48 -6.26 7.09
CA ILE A 469 -24.50 -6.22 8.18
C ILE A 469 -23.24 -5.51 7.71
N SER A 470 -22.66 -4.73 8.62
CA SER A 470 -21.41 -4.01 8.45
C SER A 470 -20.34 -4.70 9.29
N ILE A 471 -19.15 -4.90 8.73
CA ILE A 471 -17.97 -5.40 9.42
C ILE A 471 -16.82 -4.43 9.19
N LYS A 472 -16.38 -3.74 10.25
CA LYS A 472 -15.29 -2.78 10.20
C LYS A 472 -13.97 -3.40 10.65
N LEU A 473 -12.93 -3.26 9.84
CA LEU A 473 -11.57 -3.70 10.14
C LEU A 473 -10.79 -2.61 10.86
N THR A 474 -9.71 -3.01 11.53
CA THR A 474 -8.74 -2.10 12.17
C THR A 474 -7.72 -1.54 11.18
N LYS A 475 -7.49 -2.25 10.07
CA LYS A 475 -6.58 -1.89 8.98
C LYS A 475 -7.10 -2.41 7.64
N PRO A 476 -6.73 -1.80 6.50
CA PRO A 476 -7.12 -2.31 5.18
C PRO A 476 -6.56 -3.72 4.95
N TYR A 477 -7.42 -4.67 4.59
CA TYR A 477 -7.04 -6.05 4.32
C TYR A 477 -8.14 -6.79 3.52
N SER A 478 -7.98 -6.92 2.20
CA SER A 478 -8.94 -7.65 1.34
C SER A 478 -8.94 -9.16 1.54
N GLY A 479 -7.82 -9.75 1.98
CA GLY A 479 -7.76 -11.18 2.31
C GLY A 479 -8.76 -11.60 3.39
N PHE A 480 -9.30 -10.63 4.15
CA PHE A 480 -10.41 -10.82 5.07
C PHE A 480 -11.63 -11.49 4.43
N LEU A 481 -11.94 -11.20 3.16
CA LEU A 481 -13.08 -11.82 2.50
C LEU A 481 -12.90 -13.34 2.33
N LEU A 482 -11.67 -13.80 2.08
CA LEU A 482 -11.37 -15.24 2.01
C LEU A 482 -11.56 -15.90 3.38
N ASN A 483 -11.23 -15.20 4.48
CA ASN A 483 -11.49 -15.69 5.83
C ASN A 483 -12.99 -15.92 6.07
N LEU A 484 -13.86 -15.04 5.56
CA LEU A 484 -15.31 -15.18 5.69
C LEU A 484 -15.90 -16.35 4.88
N GLY A 485 -15.15 -16.84 3.88
CA GLY A 485 -15.49 -18.01 3.08
C GLY A 485 -15.12 -19.35 3.72
N GLN A 486 -14.35 -19.32 4.81
CA GLN A 486 -13.93 -20.53 5.51
C GLN A 486 -15.08 -21.21 6.24
N TYR A 487 -15.02 -22.54 6.29
CA TYR A 487 -15.96 -23.33 7.09
C TYR A 487 -15.88 -23.01 8.59
N VAL A 488 -14.74 -22.52 9.11
CA VAL A 488 -14.66 -22.10 10.53
C VAL A 488 -15.47 -20.82 10.80
N CYS A 489 -15.70 -19.99 9.77
CA CYS A 489 -16.55 -18.80 9.81
C CYS A 489 -18.02 -19.12 9.45
N SER A 490 -18.44 -20.36 9.64
CA SER A 490 -19.79 -20.82 9.34
C SER A 490 -20.86 -20.11 10.17
N ILE A 491 -22.01 -19.90 9.54
CA ILE A 491 -23.18 -19.32 10.19
C ILE A 491 -23.97 -20.44 10.88
N LEU A 492 -24.24 -20.28 12.17
CA LEU A 492 -24.92 -21.24 13.02
C LEU A 492 -26.24 -20.69 13.56
N CYS A 493 -27.23 -21.56 13.71
CA CYS A 493 -28.51 -21.20 14.32
C CYS A 493 -28.35 -21.05 15.84
N LYS A 494 -28.39 -19.82 16.34
CA LYS A 494 -28.18 -19.48 17.76
C LYS A 494 -28.99 -20.38 18.71
N GLU A 495 -30.28 -20.51 18.47
CA GLU A 495 -31.22 -21.20 19.35
C GLU A 495 -30.94 -22.71 19.42
N ASP A 496 -30.35 -23.29 18.37
CA ASP A 496 -29.96 -24.70 18.35
C ASP A 496 -28.61 -24.88 19.06
N VAL A 497 -27.66 -23.97 18.86
CA VAL A 497 -26.35 -24.01 19.54
C VAL A 497 -26.52 -23.91 21.06
N GLU A 498 -27.41 -23.05 21.54
CA GLU A 498 -27.76 -22.92 22.96
C GLU A 498 -28.37 -24.21 23.55
N LYS A 499 -28.93 -25.09 22.71
CA LYS A 499 -29.44 -26.42 23.09
C LYS A 499 -28.42 -27.54 22.87
N GLY A 500 -27.18 -27.20 22.51
CA GLY A 500 -26.12 -28.16 22.21
C GLY A 500 -26.21 -28.80 20.82
N LYS A 501 -27.04 -28.27 19.91
CA LYS A 501 -27.18 -28.75 18.53
C LYS A 501 -26.51 -27.77 17.56
N LEU A 502 -25.60 -28.28 16.73
CA LEU A 502 -24.95 -27.49 15.69
C LEU A 502 -25.75 -27.59 14.39
N THR A 503 -26.51 -26.54 14.09
CA THR A 503 -27.33 -26.46 12.87
C THR A 503 -26.73 -25.44 11.90
N GLY A 504 -26.29 -25.93 10.74
CA GLY A 504 -25.72 -25.14 9.65
C GLY A 504 -26.74 -24.79 8.56
N CYS A 505 -26.24 -24.33 7.42
CA CYS A 505 -27.00 -23.91 6.26
C CYS A 505 -26.32 -24.28 4.92
N GLY A 506 -25.44 -25.29 4.93
CA GLY A 506 -24.79 -25.81 3.74
C GLY A 506 -25.69 -26.76 2.92
N PRO A 507 -25.17 -27.31 1.82
CA PRO A 507 -25.94 -28.12 0.88
C PRO A 507 -26.46 -29.43 1.47
N TYR A 508 -25.78 -30.02 2.45
CA TYR A 508 -26.20 -31.28 3.07
C TYR A 508 -26.42 -31.16 4.57
N ILE A 509 -27.30 -31.98 5.11
CA ILE A 509 -27.61 -32.11 6.53
C ILE A 509 -26.94 -33.38 7.05
N ILE A 510 -26.32 -33.33 8.22
CA ILE A 510 -25.85 -34.55 8.89
C ILE A 510 -27.05 -35.31 9.45
N GLU A 511 -27.36 -36.47 8.86
CA GLU A 511 -28.43 -37.36 9.30
C GLU A 511 -27.97 -38.25 10.46
N SER A 512 -26.82 -38.91 10.32
CA SER A 512 -26.24 -39.76 11.37
C SER A 512 -24.71 -39.64 11.44
N LYS A 513 -24.19 -39.83 12.67
CA LYS A 513 -22.75 -39.87 12.99
C LYS A 513 -22.49 -41.19 13.71
N GLU A 514 -21.94 -42.15 13.00
CA GLU A 514 -21.63 -43.48 13.52
C GLU A 514 -20.11 -43.63 13.70
N GLU A 515 -19.66 -44.71 14.35
CA GLU A 515 -18.22 -44.89 14.62
C GLU A 515 -17.40 -45.11 13.34
N GLY A 516 -17.97 -45.78 12.34
CA GLY A 516 -17.30 -46.10 11.08
C GLY A 516 -17.74 -45.26 9.86
N LYS A 517 -18.78 -44.43 9.99
CA LYS A 517 -19.32 -43.63 8.87
C LYS A 517 -20.15 -42.43 9.34
N CYS A 518 -20.38 -41.49 8.43
CA CYS A 518 -21.41 -40.45 8.54
C CYS A 518 -22.32 -40.47 7.33
N ILE A 519 -23.61 -40.20 7.56
CA ILE A 519 -24.62 -40.09 6.50
C ILE A 519 -25.06 -38.64 6.39
N LEU A 520 -24.98 -38.11 5.18
CA LEU A 520 -25.43 -36.77 4.81
C LEU A 520 -26.65 -36.87 3.90
N THR A 521 -27.63 -35.97 4.05
CA THR A 521 -28.83 -35.91 3.21
C THR A 521 -28.98 -34.53 2.59
N ALA A 522 -29.51 -34.46 1.36
CA ALA A 522 -29.63 -33.21 0.62
C ALA A 522 -30.57 -32.22 1.34
N PHE A 523 -30.10 -30.98 1.52
CA PHE A 523 -30.95 -29.90 2.01
C PHE A 523 -31.72 -29.26 0.85
N LYS A 524 -32.99 -29.63 0.73
CA LYS A 524 -33.86 -29.19 -0.38
C LYS A 524 -34.13 -27.68 -0.44
N ASP A 525 -33.94 -26.98 0.67
CA ASP A 525 -34.11 -25.52 0.75
C ASP A 525 -32.76 -24.76 0.69
N TYR A 526 -31.68 -25.42 0.24
CA TYR A 526 -30.37 -24.79 0.11
C TYR A 526 -30.42 -23.63 -0.89
N PHE A 527 -29.87 -22.48 -0.51
CA PHE A 527 -29.90 -21.26 -1.31
C PHE A 527 -29.08 -21.36 -2.61
N GLY A 528 -28.15 -22.33 -2.70
CA GLY A 528 -27.36 -22.63 -3.89
C GLY A 528 -28.07 -23.54 -4.90
N GLY A 529 -29.29 -24.00 -4.58
CA GLY A 529 -30.02 -25.00 -5.36
C GLY A 529 -30.03 -26.38 -4.68
N ILE A 530 -30.97 -27.24 -5.05
CA ILE A 530 -31.06 -28.58 -4.47
C ILE A 530 -29.84 -29.39 -4.91
N PRO A 531 -29.07 -30.01 -3.99
CA PRO A 531 -27.97 -30.88 -4.37
C PRO A 531 -28.43 -32.02 -5.28
N TYR A 532 -27.59 -32.43 -6.24
CA TYR A 532 -27.95 -33.45 -7.22
C TYR A 532 -28.09 -34.86 -6.62
N VAL A 533 -27.36 -35.14 -5.54
CA VAL A 533 -27.37 -36.41 -4.83
C VAL A 533 -28.25 -36.30 -3.59
N ASP A 534 -29.19 -37.22 -3.40
CA ASP A 534 -30.11 -37.19 -2.26
C ASP A 534 -29.43 -37.59 -0.93
N LYS A 535 -28.48 -38.54 -0.98
CA LYS A 535 -27.80 -39.10 0.19
C LYS A 535 -26.32 -39.38 -0.07
N ILE A 536 -25.46 -39.08 0.90
CA ILE A 536 -24.02 -39.37 0.84
C ILE A 536 -23.62 -40.20 2.05
N ILE A 537 -22.92 -41.30 1.81
CA ILE A 537 -22.33 -42.14 2.85
C ILE A 537 -20.82 -41.95 2.80
N VAL A 538 -20.26 -41.42 3.89
CA VAL A 538 -18.83 -41.18 4.04
C VAL A 538 -18.27 -42.16 5.07
N ASN A 539 -17.49 -43.14 4.63
CA ASN A 539 -16.85 -44.15 5.49
C ASN A 539 -15.49 -43.66 6.00
N TYR A 540 -15.05 -44.13 7.18
CA TYR A 540 -13.80 -43.70 7.82
C TYR A 540 -12.64 -44.70 7.70
N ASP A 541 -12.65 -45.50 6.64
CA ASP A 541 -11.71 -46.61 6.42
C ASP A 541 -10.90 -46.39 5.13
N GLY A 542 -10.03 -45.39 5.14
CA GLY A 542 -9.28 -44.99 3.95
C GLY A 542 -8.33 -46.06 3.41
N GLU A 543 -7.86 -46.99 4.24
CA GLU A 543 -7.00 -48.10 3.79
C GLU A 543 -7.77 -49.02 2.83
N ASN A 544 -9.05 -49.26 3.08
CA ASN A 544 -9.90 -50.07 2.19
C ASN A 544 -10.51 -49.26 1.02
N SER A 545 -10.16 -47.98 0.84
CA SER A 545 -10.78 -47.12 -0.18
C SER A 545 -10.57 -47.64 -1.62
N VAL A 546 -9.35 -48.06 -1.97
CA VAL A 546 -9.02 -48.58 -3.31
C VAL A 546 -9.68 -49.92 -3.58
N ASN A 547 -9.67 -50.83 -2.60
CA ASN A 547 -10.35 -52.11 -2.69
C ASN A 547 -11.87 -51.93 -2.87
N SER A 548 -12.48 -51.05 -2.07
CA SER A 548 -13.91 -50.73 -2.14
C SER A 548 -14.28 -50.06 -3.48
N PHE A 549 -13.42 -49.21 -4.03
CA PHE A 549 -13.60 -48.62 -5.35
C PHE A 549 -13.51 -49.67 -6.46
N THR A 550 -12.54 -50.58 -6.37
CA THR A 550 -12.34 -51.67 -7.33
C THR A 550 -13.51 -52.67 -7.31
N ASN A 551 -14.06 -52.94 -6.13
CA ASN A 551 -15.24 -53.79 -5.93
C ASN A 551 -16.58 -53.10 -6.18
N LYS A 552 -16.58 -51.83 -6.65
CA LYS A 552 -17.79 -51.04 -6.96
C LYS A 552 -18.68 -50.74 -5.74
N GLU A 553 -18.10 -50.73 -4.55
CA GLU A 553 -18.76 -50.37 -3.29
C GLU A 553 -18.58 -48.88 -2.95
N CYS A 554 -17.58 -48.23 -3.57
CA CYS A 554 -17.28 -46.80 -3.48
C CYS A 554 -17.44 -46.13 -4.85
N ASP A 555 -17.92 -44.88 -4.88
CA ASP A 555 -18.22 -44.15 -6.11
C ASP A 555 -17.07 -43.24 -6.57
N PHE A 556 -16.28 -42.71 -5.64
CA PHE A 556 -15.04 -42.01 -5.95
C PHE A 556 -14.08 -42.02 -4.75
N ILE A 557 -12.78 -41.93 -5.04
CA ILE A 557 -11.72 -41.87 -4.04
C ILE A 557 -10.70 -40.79 -4.38
N THR A 558 -10.02 -40.31 -3.36
CA THR A 558 -8.82 -39.46 -3.48
C THR A 558 -7.58 -40.31 -3.22
N ILE A 559 -6.49 -39.99 -3.92
CA ILE A 559 -5.23 -40.73 -3.93
C ILE A 559 -4.12 -39.77 -3.50
N ASP A 560 -3.36 -40.13 -2.47
CA ASP A 560 -2.30 -39.26 -1.92
C ASP A 560 -0.97 -39.98 -1.67
N ASN A 561 -0.89 -41.27 -1.97
CA ASN A 561 0.30 -42.08 -1.75
C ASN A 561 0.52 -43.14 -2.83
N LYS A 562 1.75 -43.67 -2.87
CA LYS A 562 2.18 -44.66 -3.86
C LYS A 562 1.37 -45.96 -3.82
N HIS A 563 1.11 -46.47 -2.61
CA HIS A 563 0.44 -47.76 -2.43
C HIS A 563 -0.94 -47.76 -3.09
N GLN A 564 -1.71 -46.69 -2.93
CA GLN A 564 -3.01 -46.55 -3.58
C GLN A 564 -2.93 -46.50 -5.12
N ILE A 565 -1.87 -45.90 -5.69
CA ILE A 565 -1.63 -45.91 -7.13
C ILE A 565 -1.33 -47.33 -7.61
N GLU A 566 -0.49 -48.07 -6.89
CA GLU A 566 -0.07 -49.43 -7.26
C GLU A 566 -1.19 -50.47 -7.09
N GLU A 567 -2.10 -50.28 -6.12
CA GLU A 567 -3.28 -51.12 -5.94
C GLU A 567 -4.33 -50.94 -7.05
N LEU A 568 -4.33 -49.80 -7.74
CA LEU A 568 -5.16 -49.58 -8.92
C LEU A 568 -4.54 -50.31 -10.12
N SER A 569 -5.33 -51.17 -10.78
CA SER A 569 -4.90 -51.89 -11.99
C SER A 569 -4.35 -50.92 -13.05
N ASN A 570 -3.31 -51.31 -13.79
CA ASN A 570 -2.68 -50.50 -14.85
C ASN A 570 -3.68 -49.84 -15.81
N ASP A 571 -4.78 -50.51 -16.18
CA ASP A 571 -5.79 -49.99 -17.10
C ASP A 571 -6.63 -48.83 -16.54
N LYS A 572 -6.65 -48.62 -15.22
CA LYS A 572 -7.38 -47.53 -14.54
C LYS A 572 -6.49 -46.34 -14.16
N ILE A 573 -5.16 -46.50 -14.26
CA ILE A 573 -4.21 -45.44 -13.89
C ILE A 573 -4.34 -44.23 -14.83
N SER A 574 -4.68 -44.44 -16.09
CA SER A 574 -4.89 -43.37 -17.08
C SER A 574 -6.09 -42.46 -16.77
N ASP A 575 -7.03 -42.91 -15.95
CA ASP A 575 -8.25 -42.17 -15.62
C ASP A 575 -8.07 -41.27 -14.40
N ILE A 576 -6.95 -41.41 -13.68
CA ILE A 576 -6.64 -40.58 -12.50
C ILE A 576 -6.37 -39.15 -12.94
N GLN A 577 -7.11 -38.22 -12.34
CA GLN A 577 -6.89 -36.79 -12.50
C GLN A 577 -6.03 -36.27 -11.35
N TYR A 578 -5.01 -35.46 -11.65
CA TYR A 578 -4.09 -34.92 -10.66
C TYR A 578 -4.31 -33.43 -10.42
N LYS A 579 -4.15 -32.99 -9.16
CA LYS A 579 -4.28 -31.60 -8.77
C LYS A 579 -3.20 -31.21 -7.76
N SER A 580 -2.50 -30.10 -8.03
CA SER A 580 -1.60 -29.48 -7.05
C SER A 580 -2.38 -28.87 -5.90
N ILE A 581 -1.96 -29.18 -4.68
CA ILE A 581 -2.57 -28.67 -3.46
C ILE A 581 -1.70 -27.53 -2.91
N MET A 582 -2.36 -26.45 -2.44
CA MET A 582 -1.70 -25.34 -1.76
C MET A 582 -1.24 -25.78 -0.37
N ALA A 583 -0.23 -26.64 -0.31
CA ALA A 583 0.25 -27.23 0.92
C ALA A 583 1.78 -27.41 0.90
N THR A 584 2.35 -27.57 2.08
CA THR A 584 3.77 -27.82 2.27
C THR A 584 3.98 -28.86 3.35
N TYR A 585 4.88 -29.82 3.10
CA TYR A 585 5.34 -30.80 4.07
C TYR A 585 6.78 -30.46 4.44
N TYR A 586 7.07 -30.51 5.75
CA TYR A 586 8.35 -30.08 6.27
C TYR A 586 8.75 -30.87 7.52
N ALA A 587 10.05 -30.97 7.76
CA ALA A 587 10.56 -31.30 9.09
C ALA A 587 11.00 -30.01 9.78
N GLY A 588 10.28 -29.61 10.83
CA GLY A 588 10.51 -28.36 11.53
C GLY A 588 11.60 -28.50 12.58
N PHE A 589 12.54 -27.55 12.61
CA PHE A 589 13.45 -27.41 13.72
C PHE A 589 12.73 -26.71 14.88
N ASN A 590 12.83 -27.24 16.10
CA ASN A 590 12.37 -26.55 17.29
C ASN A 590 13.39 -25.45 17.66
N LEU A 591 13.22 -24.24 17.12
CA LEU A 591 14.12 -23.11 17.29
C LEU A 591 14.17 -22.58 18.74
N ARG A 592 13.26 -23.05 19.61
CA ARG A 592 13.29 -22.81 21.06
C ARG A 592 14.26 -23.77 21.78
N SER A 593 14.71 -24.84 21.13
CA SER A 593 15.68 -25.79 21.67
C SER A 593 17.06 -25.16 21.83
N ASN A 594 17.78 -25.56 22.88
CA ASN A 594 19.17 -25.19 23.10
C ASN A 594 20.16 -26.13 22.40
N SER A 595 19.67 -27.09 21.61
CA SER A 595 20.49 -28.07 20.89
C SER A 595 21.41 -27.41 19.86
N ILE A 596 22.65 -27.92 19.77
CA ILE A 596 23.64 -27.47 18.80
C ILE A 596 23.17 -27.64 17.35
N PHE A 597 22.36 -28.68 17.09
CA PHE A 597 21.82 -28.97 15.76
C PHE A 597 20.84 -27.91 15.26
N VAL A 598 20.22 -27.16 16.17
CA VAL A 598 19.18 -26.19 15.83
C VAL A 598 19.71 -24.76 15.81
N LYS A 599 20.68 -24.44 16.69
CA LYS A 599 21.25 -23.09 16.80
C LYS A 599 22.17 -22.69 15.65
N ASP A 600 22.88 -23.66 15.05
CA ASP A 600 23.82 -23.38 13.96
C ASP A 600 23.12 -23.47 12.60
N SER A 601 23.10 -22.37 11.85
CA SER A 601 22.48 -22.31 10.52
C SER A 601 23.15 -23.22 9.50
N GLU A 602 24.48 -23.39 9.56
CA GLU A 602 25.20 -24.27 8.63
C GLU A 602 24.87 -25.75 8.89
N ILE A 603 24.55 -26.13 10.14
CA ILE A 603 24.10 -27.50 10.44
C ILE A 603 22.70 -27.76 9.87
N LYS A 604 21.78 -26.80 9.99
CA LYS A 604 20.43 -26.91 9.39
C LYS A 604 20.47 -26.96 7.87
N GLU A 605 21.35 -26.18 7.25
CA GLU A 605 21.64 -26.27 5.82
C GLU A 605 22.18 -27.66 5.46
N ALA A 606 23.16 -28.18 6.21
CA ALA A 606 23.69 -29.51 5.99
C ALA A 606 22.61 -30.61 6.11
N PHE A 607 21.62 -30.45 6.99
CA PHE A 607 20.51 -31.40 7.10
C PHE A 607 19.59 -31.35 5.88
N ASN A 608 19.30 -30.17 5.33
CA ASN A 608 18.56 -30.06 4.06
C ASN A 608 19.31 -30.74 2.90
N LEU A 609 20.63 -30.59 2.84
CA LEU A 609 21.48 -31.25 1.86
C LEU A 609 21.59 -32.78 2.10
N ALA A 610 21.36 -33.26 3.32
CA ALA A 610 21.43 -34.68 3.66
C ALA A 610 20.18 -35.45 3.25
N VAL A 611 18.99 -34.83 3.29
CA VAL A 611 17.71 -35.53 3.07
C VAL A 611 17.38 -35.63 1.58
N ASN A 612 17.15 -36.85 1.10
CA ASN A 612 16.80 -37.12 -0.30
C ASN A 612 15.31 -36.96 -0.54
N LYS A 613 14.86 -35.72 -0.73
CA LYS A 613 13.44 -35.37 -0.94
C LYS A 613 12.84 -36.06 -2.16
N LYS A 614 13.61 -36.19 -3.25
CA LYS A 614 13.15 -36.88 -4.46
C LYS A 614 12.87 -38.36 -4.18
N LYS A 615 13.75 -39.05 -3.45
CA LYS A 615 13.52 -40.43 -3.03
C LYS A 615 12.25 -40.56 -2.18
N ILE A 616 12.00 -39.62 -1.27
CA ILE A 616 10.77 -39.59 -0.47
C ILE A 616 9.54 -39.44 -1.38
N ILE A 617 9.56 -38.50 -2.34
CA ILE A 617 8.46 -38.30 -3.29
C ILE A 617 8.22 -39.56 -4.14
N ASP A 618 9.28 -40.19 -4.65
CA ASP A 618 9.18 -41.35 -5.53
C ASP A 618 8.77 -42.64 -4.77
N GLU A 619 9.32 -42.88 -3.58
CA GLU A 619 9.11 -44.13 -2.83
C GLU A 619 7.89 -44.08 -1.91
N VAL A 620 7.51 -42.92 -1.38
CA VAL A 620 6.35 -42.78 -0.47
C VAL A 620 5.11 -42.28 -1.21
N LEU A 621 5.26 -41.30 -2.10
CA LEU A 621 4.13 -40.63 -2.76
C LEU A 621 3.85 -41.15 -4.17
N GLY A 622 4.80 -41.86 -4.79
CA GLY A 622 4.65 -42.35 -6.16
C GLY A 622 4.69 -41.24 -7.21
N GLY A 623 5.45 -40.17 -6.94
CA GLY A 623 5.55 -38.99 -7.81
C GLY A 623 4.52 -37.90 -7.53
N LEU A 624 3.64 -38.07 -6.54
CA LEU A 624 2.59 -37.11 -6.13
C LEU A 624 3.12 -35.91 -5.33
N GLY A 625 4.18 -35.26 -5.81
CA GLY A 625 4.71 -34.07 -5.18
C GLY A 625 5.85 -33.41 -5.95
N GLU A 626 6.07 -32.13 -5.64
CA GLU A 626 7.19 -31.35 -6.15
C GLU A 626 8.15 -31.00 -5.00
N GLU A 627 9.46 -31.04 -5.26
CA GLU A 627 10.46 -30.68 -4.25
C GLU A 627 10.25 -29.23 -3.77
N ALA A 628 10.17 -29.05 -2.44
CA ALA A 628 10.00 -27.73 -1.85
C ALA A 628 11.32 -26.95 -1.88
N LYS A 629 11.32 -25.81 -2.58
CA LYS A 629 12.43 -24.84 -2.61
C LYS A 629 12.30 -23.76 -1.53
N GLY A 630 11.14 -23.67 -0.90
CA GLY A 630 10.78 -22.72 0.14
C GLY A 630 9.47 -23.13 0.79
N PRO A 631 8.90 -22.29 1.67
CA PRO A 631 7.69 -22.65 2.40
C PRO A 631 6.45 -22.67 1.51
N MET A 632 6.30 -21.75 0.55
CA MET A 632 5.07 -21.60 -0.24
C MET A 632 5.07 -22.49 -1.48
N PRO A 633 3.92 -23.08 -1.85
CA PRO A 633 3.82 -23.94 -3.03
C PRO A 633 3.78 -23.13 -4.36
N PRO A 634 4.23 -23.72 -5.48
CA PRO A 634 4.30 -23.04 -6.79
C PRO A 634 2.95 -22.56 -7.34
N ASN A 635 1.84 -23.20 -6.94
CA ASN A 635 0.48 -22.77 -7.31
C ASN A 635 0.00 -21.52 -6.54
N MET A 636 0.78 -21.03 -5.57
CA MET A 636 0.54 -19.76 -4.87
C MET A 636 1.51 -18.67 -5.34
N ILE A 637 2.82 -18.98 -5.34
CA ILE A 637 3.87 -18.11 -5.90
C ILE A 637 4.86 -18.99 -6.65
N ASP A 638 5.18 -18.63 -7.90
CA ASP A 638 6.23 -19.31 -8.65
C ASP A 638 7.58 -19.27 -7.88
N ASN A 639 8.15 -20.44 -7.63
CA ASN A 639 9.37 -20.63 -6.86
C ASN A 639 10.65 -20.66 -7.71
N GLY A 640 10.57 -20.34 -9.01
CA GLY A 640 11.72 -20.38 -9.92
C GLY A 640 12.89 -19.47 -9.51
N TYR A 641 12.62 -18.43 -8.71
CA TYR A 641 13.62 -17.49 -8.21
C TYR A 641 14.41 -17.99 -6.99
N LEU A 642 13.98 -19.09 -6.35
CA LEU A 642 14.68 -19.71 -5.22
C LEU A 642 15.66 -20.76 -5.73
N ALA A 643 16.91 -20.70 -5.26
CA ALA A 643 17.91 -21.72 -5.57
C ALA A 643 17.56 -23.11 -4.99
N GLY A 644 16.84 -23.12 -3.84
CA GLY A 644 16.53 -24.33 -3.08
C GLY A 644 17.77 -24.94 -2.40
N LEU A 645 17.53 -25.91 -1.51
CA LEU A 645 18.58 -26.69 -0.83
C LEU A 645 18.50 -28.16 -1.27
N GLY A 646 18.99 -28.45 -2.48
CA GLY A 646 18.88 -29.77 -3.09
C GLY A 646 19.79 -30.83 -2.44
N TYR A 647 19.46 -32.11 -2.64
CA TYR A 647 20.19 -33.25 -2.07
C TYR A 647 21.67 -33.27 -2.50
N ASN A 648 22.58 -33.15 -1.52
CA ASN A 648 24.04 -33.25 -1.66
C ASN A 648 24.67 -33.81 -0.38
N PRO A 649 24.63 -35.13 -0.15
CA PRO A 649 25.11 -35.77 1.09
C PRO A 649 26.63 -35.71 1.25
N ARG A 650 27.37 -35.40 0.16
CA ARG A 650 28.82 -35.16 0.23
C ARG A 650 29.10 -33.81 0.88
N LEU A 651 28.50 -32.74 0.38
CA LEU A 651 28.66 -31.39 0.93
C LEU A 651 28.13 -31.33 2.36
N SER A 652 27.01 -32.00 2.65
CA SER A 652 26.49 -32.14 4.01
C SER A 652 27.55 -32.70 4.98
N ARG A 653 28.18 -33.83 4.64
CA ARG A 653 29.28 -34.41 5.45
C ARG A 653 30.46 -33.46 5.59
N GLU A 654 30.83 -32.73 4.54
CA GLU A 654 31.92 -31.76 4.61
C GLU A 654 31.62 -30.62 5.60
N ILE A 655 30.39 -30.11 5.62
CA ILE A 655 29.93 -29.08 6.58
C ILE A 655 29.91 -29.66 8.01
N LEU A 656 29.28 -30.82 8.21
CA LEU A 656 29.16 -31.45 9.52
C LEU A 656 30.52 -31.83 10.12
N ASN A 657 31.46 -32.34 9.31
CA ASN A 657 32.81 -32.68 9.75
C ASN A 657 33.61 -31.45 10.21
N LYS A 658 33.43 -30.29 9.57
CA LYS A 658 34.04 -29.03 10.02
C LYS A 658 33.55 -28.61 11.40
N LYS A 659 32.31 -28.94 11.74
CA LYS A 659 31.72 -28.74 13.09
C LYS A 659 32.09 -29.85 14.07
N GLY A 660 32.85 -30.86 13.63
CA GLY A 660 32.98 -32.20 14.21
C GLY A 660 33.44 -32.33 15.66
N ALA A 661 33.94 -31.28 16.33
CA ALA A 661 34.16 -31.32 17.79
C ALA A 661 32.87 -31.06 18.59
N SER A 662 31.97 -30.22 18.08
CA SER A 662 30.75 -29.75 18.76
C SER A 662 29.57 -30.72 18.64
N ILE A 663 29.59 -31.62 17.65
CA ILE A 663 28.49 -32.57 17.36
C ILE A 663 28.80 -34.03 17.67
N LYS A 664 30.07 -34.39 17.97
CA LYS A 664 30.55 -35.78 18.07
C LYS A 664 29.83 -36.68 19.08
N ASN A 665 29.27 -36.09 20.14
CA ASN A 665 28.55 -36.80 21.20
C ASN A 665 27.09 -36.31 21.35
N ALA A 666 26.64 -35.43 20.46
CA ALA A 666 25.28 -34.92 20.49
C ALA A 666 24.38 -35.88 19.71
N LYS A 667 23.14 -36.07 20.19
CA LYS A 667 22.13 -36.90 19.53
C LYS A 667 20.94 -36.02 19.20
N LEU A 668 20.46 -36.09 17.95
CA LEU A 668 19.32 -35.31 17.49
C LEU A 668 18.03 -35.95 18.00
N LYS A 669 17.21 -35.21 18.73
CA LYS A 669 15.91 -35.72 19.19
C LYS A 669 14.85 -35.51 18.11
N VAL A 670 14.29 -36.60 17.59
CA VAL A 670 13.27 -36.58 16.54
C VAL A 670 11.93 -37.04 17.11
N LEU A 671 10.90 -36.21 16.98
CA LEU A 671 9.55 -36.51 17.44
C LEU A 671 8.74 -37.23 16.34
N VAL A 672 8.21 -38.41 16.65
CA VAL A 672 7.47 -39.27 15.72
C VAL A 672 6.10 -39.64 16.32
N ARG A 673 5.10 -39.88 15.46
CA ARG A 673 3.77 -40.30 15.92
C ARG A 673 3.79 -41.77 16.29
N ASP A 674 3.17 -42.11 17.42
CA ASP A 674 2.96 -43.49 17.84
C ASP A 674 1.79 -44.11 17.08
N GLU A 675 2.00 -44.30 15.79
CA GLU A 675 1.08 -44.91 14.83
C GLU A 675 1.83 -45.91 13.95
N SER A 676 1.12 -46.59 13.05
CA SER A 676 1.72 -47.59 12.15
C SER A 676 2.94 -47.01 11.42
N SER A 677 3.99 -47.82 11.28
CA SER A 677 5.17 -47.48 10.47
C SER A 677 4.82 -47.30 8.99
N GLU A 678 3.68 -47.84 8.56
CA GLU A 678 3.21 -47.75 7.18
C GLU A 678 2.58 -46.41 6.83
N THR A 679 2.25 -45.58 7.82
CA THR A 679 1.70 -44.24 7.60
C THR A 679 2.69 -43.32 6.88
N ILE A 680 2.16 -42.40 6.08
CA ILE A 680 2.96 -41.45 5.30
C ILE A 680 3.97 -40.67 6.15
N PHE A 681 3.56 -40.18 7.33
CA PHE A 681 4.44 -39.40 8.21
C PHE A 681 5.56 -40.24 8.82
N ASN A 682 5.27 -41.47 9.25
CA ASN A 682 6.30 -42.34 9.84
C ASN A 682 7.28 -42.87 8.78
N LYS A 683 6.81 -43.14 7.55
CA LYS A 683 7.70 -43.43 6.42
C LYS A 683 8.66 -42.26 6.17
N ILE A 684 8.14 -41.05 6.01
CA ILE A 684 8.96 -39.85 5.79
C ILE A 684 9.96 -39.65 6.95
N ALA A 685 9.53 -39.81 8.21
CA ALA A 685 10.42 -39.68 9.36
C ALA A 685 11.56 -40.70 9.31
N GLN A 686 11.28 -41.94 8.93
CA GLN A 686 12.29 -43.00 8.81
C GLN A 686 13.32 -42.66 7.71
N PHE A 687 12.89 -42.20 6.53
CA PHE A 687 13.81 -41.74 5.49
C PHE A 687 14.73 -40.62 5.97
N ILE A 688 14.18 -39.62 6.68
CA ILE A 688 14.97 -38.52 7.25
C ILE A 688 16.00 -39.04 8.27
N ILE A 689 15.58 -39.93 9.17
CA ILE A 689 16.48 -40.51 10.19
C ILE A 689 17.61 -41.32 9.55
N ASP A 690 17.30 -42.12 8.52
CA ASP A 690 18.29 -42.93 7.82
C ASP A 690 19.28 -42.06 7.02
N ASP A 691 18.78 -41.06 6.29
CA ASP A 691 19.62 -40.10 5.54
C ASP A 691 20.55 -39.31 6.47
N LEU A 692 20.05 -38.86 7.63
CA LEU A 692 20.85 -38.16 8.64
C LEU A 692 21.91 -39.08 9.27
N LYS A 693 21.58 -40.36 9.47
CA LYS A 693 22.52 -41.37 9.97
C LYS A 693 23.65 -41.63 8.97
N GLU A 694 23.38 -41.65 7.66
CA GLU A 694 24.38 -41.82 6.61
C GLU A 694 25.43 -40.69 6.59
N VAL A 695 25.04 -39.47 6.97
CA VAL A 695 25.97 -38.33 7.10
C VAL A 695 26.60 -38.20 8.49
N GLY A 696 26.35 -39.16 9.38
CA GLY A 696 27.01 -39.29 10.69
C GLY A 696 26.26 -38.69 11.88
N ILE A 697 24.96 -38.42 11.76
CA ILE A 697 24.13 -37.88 12.84
C ILE A 697 23.32 -39.00 13.51
N GLU A 698 23.56 -39.23 14.80
CA GLU A 698 22.74 -40.16 15.59
C GLU A 698 21.42 -39.50 16.02
N CYS A 699 20.30 -40.17 15.75
CA CYS A 699 18.97 -39.72 16.15
C CYS A 699 18.42 -40.52 17.34
N ILE A 700 17.73 -39.86 18.27
CA ILE A 700 16.88 -40.47 19.30
C ILE A 700 15.42 -40.21 18.90
N VAL A 701 14.65 -41.27 18.72
CA VAL A 701 13.23 -41.17 18.37
C VAL A 701 12.37 -41.14 19.63
N GLU A 702 11.60 -40.07 19.79
CA GLU A 702 10.57 -39.94 20.83
C GLU A 702 9.19 -40.10 20.19
N LYS A 703 8.40 -41.06 20.70
CA LYS A 703 7.07 -41.36 20.16
C LYS A 703 5.98 -40.72 21.01
N VAL A 704 4.98 -40.12 20.37
CA VAL A 704 3.82 -39.49 21.01
C VAL A 704 2.54 -39.84 20.27
N SER A 705 1.44 -40.02 20.99
CA SER A 705 0.14 -40.34 20.39
C SER A 705 -0.31 -39.25 19.40
N PRO A 706 -0.96 -39.60 18.27
CA PRO A 706 -1.34 -38.63 17.24
C PRO A 706 -2.16 -37.42 17.74
N ASP A 707 -3.06 -37.63 18.70
CA ASP A 707 -3.90 -36.59 19.31
C ASP A 707 -3.12 -35.54 20.12
N LYS A 708 -1.91 -35.88 20.57
CA LYS A 708 -1.04 -34.98 21.35
C LYS A 708 0.16 -34.47 20.55
N TYR A 709 0.35 -34.96 19.33
CA TYR A 709 1.57 -34.70 18.56
C TYR A 709 1.80 -33.22 18.26
N LEU A 710 0.75 -32.51 17.79
CA LEU A 710 0.80 -31.08 17.46
C LEU A 710 0.50 -30.21 18.68
N ASN A 711 1.30 -30.38 19.74
CA ASN A 711 1.21 -29.59 20.96
C ASN A 711 2.53 -28.85 21.21
N PRO A 712 2.53 -27.51 21.37
CA PRO A 712 3.75 -26.74 21.61
C PRO A 712 4.60 -27.22 22.79
N GLU A 713 3.99 -27.69 23.89
CA GLU A 713 4.72 -28.20 25.06
C GLU A 713 5.45 -29.51 24.76
N ILE A 714 4.89 -30.35 23.88
CA ILE A 714 5.50 -31.62 23.48
C ILE A 714 6.61 -31.34 22.46
N ILE A 715 6.33 -30.52 21.45
CA ILE A 715 7.31 -30.14 20.43
C ILE A 715 8.51 -29.40 21.06
N SER A 716 8.31 -28.67 22.16
CA SER A 716 9.40 -28.01 22.89
C SER A 716 10.51 -28.96 23.39
N ARG A 717 10.25 -30.27 23.44
CA ARG A 717 11.15 -31.29 24.00
C ARG A 717 12.02 -32.00 22.95
N CYS A 718 11.71 -31.84 21.66
CA CYS A 718 12.48 -32.40 20.55
C CYS A 718 13.35 -31.33 19.86
N ASP A 719 14.23 -31.78 18.97
CA ASP A 719 15.02 -30.91 18.09
C ASP A 719 14.39 -30.81 16.69
N LEU A 720 13.81 -31.92 16.22
CA LEU A 720 13.18 -32.03 14.91
C LEU A 720 11.81 -32.73 15.04
N PHE A 721 10.80 -32.23 14.34
CA PHE A 721 9.47 -32.84 14.23
C PHE A 721 8.97 -32.79 12.78
N LEU A 722 7.99 -33.60 12.41
CA LEU A 722 7.39 -33.58 11.07
C LEU A 722 6.01 -32.95 11.11
N SER A 723 5.76 -32.05 10.17
CA SER A 723 4.45 -31.41 10.06
C SER A 723 4.12 -31.12 8.61
N ARG A 724 2.89 -30.65 8.41
CA ARG A 724 2.40 -30.12 7.15
C ARG A 724 1.53 -28.91 7.43
N TRP A 725 1.38 -28.07 6.43
CA TRP A 725 0.37 -27.02 6.39
C TRP A 725 -0.36 -27.09 5.06
N ILE A 726 -1.69 -27.12 5.09
CA ILE A 726 -2.53 -26.87 3.92
C ILE A 726 -3.05 -25.45 4.13
N SER A 727 -3.00 -24.64 3.08
CA SER A 727 -3.56 -23.30 3.10
C SER A 727 -5.01 -23.35 3.52
N ASP A 728 -5.42 -22.54 4.49
CA ASP A 728 -6.84 -22.42 4.79
C ASP A 728 -7.52 -21.69 3.64
N THR A 729 -6.95 -20.56 3.20
CA THR A 729 -7.44 -19.72 2.09
C THR A 729 -6.49 -19.73 0.89
N GLY A 730 -6.86 -19.12 -0.23
CA GLY A 730 -5.92 -18.86 -1.34
C GLY A 730 -4.92 -17.72 -1.09
N ASP A 731 -4.93 -17.07 0.08
CA ASP A 731 -4.13 -15.87 0.35
C ASP A 731 -2.74 -16.19 0.93
N MET A 732 -1.73 -15.46 0.44
CA MET A 732 -0.33 -15.60 0.84
C MET A 732 -0.08 -15.32 2.34
N ASP A 733 -0.85 -14.41 2.93
CA ASP A 733 -0.75 -14.08 4.35
C ASP A 733 -1.19 -15.24 5.24
N ASN A 734 -2.37 -15.77 4.95
CA ASN A 734 -2.97 -16.89 5.66
C ASN A 734 -2.13 -18.18 5.51
N PHE A 735 -1.24 -18.24 4.51
CA PHE A 735 -0.27 -19.32 4.40
C PHE A 735 0.95 -19.13 5.32
N LEU A 736 1.59 -17.94 5.34
CA LEU A 736 2.84 -17.75 6.09
C LEU A 736 2.66 -17.38 7.56
N GLN A 737 1.67 -16.54 7.90
CA GLN A 737 1.47 -16.07 9.28
C GLN A 737 1.34 -17.22 10.28
N PRO A 738 0.53 -18.26 10.03
CA PRO A 738 0.33 -19.32 11.02
C PRO A 738 1.62 -20.08 11.35
N MET A 739 2.60 -20.07 10.44
CA MET A 739 3.82 -20.87 10.54
C MET A 739 5.07 -20.06 10.91
N PHE A 740 5.08 -18.74 10.66
CA PHE A 740 6.27 -17.88 10.80
C PHE A 740 6.05 -16.63 11.64
N ASN A 741 4.91 -16.53 12.34
CA ASN A 741 4.67 -15.47 13.32
C ASN A 741 4.69 -16.06 14.75
N PRO A 742 5.60 -15.61 15.63
CA PRO A 742 5.76 -16.17 16.96
C PRO A 742 4.55 -15.96 17.89
N SER A 743 3.62 -15.08 17.52
CA SER A 743 2.37 -14.86 18.27
C SER A 743 1.31 -15.93 17.98
N ASN A 744 1.45 -16.70 16.90
CA ASN A 744 0.48 -17.70 16.49
C ASN A 744 0.70 -19.04 17.19
N PHE A 745 -0.39 -19.65 17.63
CA PHE A 745 -0.37 -20.95 18.30
C PHE A 745 0.19 -22.09 17.43
N THR A 746 0.04 -21.96 16.11
CA THR A 746 0.48 -22.93 15.10
C THR A 746 1.93 -22.75 14.67
N ASP A 747 2.66 -21.75 15.17
CA ASP A 747 4.12 -21.66 14.99
C ASP A 747 4.81 -22.66 15.94
N PHE A 748 4.78 -23.90 15.50
CA PHE A 748 5.42 -25.01 16.18
C PHE A 748 6.95 -24.90 16.17
N THR A 749 7.55 -24.22 15.19
CA THR A 749 9.01 -24.04 15.14
C THR A 749 9.53 -23.03 16.16
N GLY A 750 8.71 -22.03 16.51
CA GLY A 750 9.15 -20.89 17.31
C GLY A 750 10.06 -19.96 16.53
N TYR A 751 9.81 -19.82 15.22
CA TYR A 751 10.57 -18.92 14.37
C TYR A 751 10.30 -17.47 14.79
N ASN A 752 11.36 -16.76 15.13
CA ASN A 752 11.28 -15.39 15.59
C ASN A 752 12.31 -14.53 14.84
N ASN A 753 11.86 -13.98 13.72
CA ASN A 753 12.57 -12.96 12.98
C ASN A 753 11.68 -11.71 12.90
N PRO A 754 12.04 -10.61 13.59
CA PRO A 754 11.28 -9.37 13.57
C PRO A 754 11.12 -8.77 12.17
N GLU A 755 12.15 -8.89 11.32
CA GLU A 755 12.12 -8.42 9.92
C GLU A 755 11.01 -9.13 9.14
N VAL A 756 10.96 -10.46 9.22
CA VAL A 756 9.92 -11.26 8.56
C VAL A 756 8.52 -10.93 9.10
N THR A 757 8.38 -10.78 10.41
CA THR A 757 7.07 -10.43 11.02
C THR A 757 6.60 -9.06 10.57
N GLU A 758 7.48 -8.06 10.53
CA GLU A 758 7.17 -6.71 10.07
C GLU A 758 6.83 -6.69 8.57
N MET A 759 7.61 -7.39 7.74
CA MET A 759 7.35 -7.50 6.30
C MET A 759 6.02 -8.19 6.01
N MET A 760 5.68 -9.27 6.71
CA MET A 760 4.37 -9.94 6.54
C MET A 760 3.21 -9.02 6.94
N ASN A 761 3.36 -8.23 8.02
CA ASN A 761 2.33 -7.26 8.41
C ASN A 761 2.16 -6.15 7.38
N LYS A 762 3.26 -5.61 6.84
CA LYS A 762 3.23 -4.63 5.74
C LYS A 762 2.60 -5.23 4.49
N ALA A 763 2.90 -6.49 4.15
CA ALA A 763 2.36 -7.16 2.96
C ALA A 763 0.82 -7.29 2.96
N LYS A 764 0.17 -7.31 4.13
CA LYS A 764 -1.30 -7.27 4.25
C LYS A 764 -1.90 -5.94 3.79
N GLU A 765 -1.16 -4.85 4.01
CA GLU A 765 -1.59 -3.47 3.74
C GLU A 765 -1.26 -3.05 2.30
N ILE A 766 -0.45 -3.83 1.56
CA ILE A 766 -0.12 -3.55 0.16
C ILE A 766 -1.30 -3.89 -0.75
N ILE A 767 -1.83 -2.87 -1.42
CA ILE A 767 -2.95 -2.99 -2.35
C ILE A 767 -2.51 -3.53 -3.72
N ASN A 768 -1.35 -3.11 -4.23
CA ASN A 768 -0.85 -3.54 -5.56
C ASN A 768 -0.44 -5.03 -5.54
N PRO A 769 -1.12 -5.92 -6.30
CA PRO A 769 -0.84 -7.36 -6.26
C PRO A 769 0.60 -7.74 -6.65
N LYS A 770 1.24 -7.00 -7.57
CA LYS A 770 2.62 -7.29 -7.99
C LYS A 770 3.62 -6.94 -6.91
N LYS A 771 3.47 -5.76 -6.26
CA LYS A 771 4.30 -5.38 -5.12
C LYS A 771 4.10 -6.32 -3.94
N ARG A 772 2.87 -6.76 -3.70
CA ARG A 772 2.53 -7.74 -2.67
C ARG A 772 3.22 -9.08 -2.93
N ILE A 773 3.12 -9.63 -4.15
CA ILE A 773 3.84 -10.85 -4.55
C ILE A 773 5.35 -10.68 -4.38
N GLN A 774 5.91 -9.54 -4.80
CA GLN A 774 7.35 -9.27 -4.65
C GLN A 774 7.79 -9.25 -3.18
N MET A 775 7.01 -8.61 -2.30
CA MET A 775 7.25 -8.62 -0.85
C MET A 775 7.27 -10.06 -0.30
N TYR A 776 6.30 -10.90 -0.68
CA TYR A 776 6.29 -12.32 -0.28
C TYR A 776 7.47 -13.11 -0.86
N LYS A 777 7.93 -12.79 -2.08
CA LYS A 777 9.15 -13.40 -2.62
C LYS A 777 10.37 -13.08 -1.77
N ASP A 778 10.49 -11.85 -1.29
CA ASP A 778 11.60 -11.41 -0.45
C ASP A 778 11.52 -11.99 0.97
N ILE A 779 10.32 -12.08 1.55
CA ILE A 779 10.07 -12.81 2.81
C ILE A 779 10.51 -14.27 2.69
N GLN A 780 10.12 -14.96 1.62
CA GLN A 780 10.52 -16.36 1.40
C GLN A 780 12.04 -16.52 1.29
N LYS A 781 12.78 -15.57 0.70
CA LYS A 781 14.26 -15.61 0.66
C LYS A 781 14.86 -15.58 2.05
N ILE A 782 14.32 -14.74 2.94
CA ILE A 782 14.79 -14.64 4.33
C ILE A 782 14.50 -15.95 5.07
N ILE A 783 13.28 -16.49 4.94
CA ILE A 783 12.90 -17.75 5.59
C ILE A 783 13.79 -18.90 5.09
N VAL A 784 14.02 -19.03 3.79
CA VAL A 784 14.89 -20.07 3.22
C VAL A 784 16.33 -19.92 3.72
N ARG A 785 16.86 -18.69 3.80
CA ARG A 785 18.19 -18.41 4.34
C ARG A 785 18.30 -18.83 5.81
N ASP A 786 17.31 -18.49 6.63
CA ASP A 786 17.32 -18.79 8.06
C ASP A 786 17.14 -20.30 8.36
N THR A 787 16.67 -21.05 7.36
CA THR A 787 16.52 -22.51 7.34
C THR A 787 15.77 -23.05 8.58
N PRO A 788 14.54 -22.59 8.87
CA PRO A 788 13.76 -23.09 10.01
C PRO A 788 13.27 -24.53 9.81
N TRP A 789 13.28 -25.02 8.56
CA TRP A 789 12.81 -26.35 8.18
C TRP A 789 13.84 -27.11 7.37
N ILE A 790 13.68 -28.43 7.34
CA ILE A 790 13.98 -29.24 6.17
C ILE A 790 12.76 -29.14 5.25
N PHE A 791 12.90 -28.42 4.14
CA PHE A 791 11.83 -28.23 3.15
C PHE A 791 11.67 -29.52 2.35
N LEU A 792 10.57 -30.27 2.53
CA LEU A 792 10.41 -31.59 1.91
C LEU A 792 9.76 -31.49 0.53
N TYR A 793 8.45 -31.22 0.48
CA TYR A 793 7.70 -31.20 -0.79
C TYR A 793 6.38 -30.43 -0.69
N HIS A 794 5.85 -30.06 -1.86
CA HIS A 794 4.49 -29.59 -2.07
C HIS A 794 3.67 -30.73 -2.71
N PRO A 795 2.55 -31.18 -2.11
CA PRO A 795 1.84 -32.38 -2.55
C PRO A 795 0.97 -32.13 -3.79
N GLN A 796 0.76 -33.19 -4.56
CA GLN A 796 -0.32 -33.31 -5.53
C GLN A 796 -1.26 -34.43 -5.08
N TYR A 797 -2.56 -34.27 -5.26
CA TYR A 797 -3.53 -35.35 -5.02
C TYR A 797 -4.11 -35.84 -6.33
N GLY A 798 -4.27 -37.15 -6.43
CA GLY A 798 -5.06 -37.81 -7.46
C GLY A 798 -6.52 -37.94 -7.04
N TYR A 799 -7.42 -38.01 -8.01
CA TYR A 799 -8.78 -38.49 -7.79
C TYR A 799 -9.28 -39.30 -8.96
N ILE A 800 -10.14 -40.27 -8.66
CA ILE A 800 -10.77 -41.14 -9.62
C ILE A 800 -12.22 -41.41 -9.19
N SER A 801 -13.11 -41.52 -10.17
CA SER A 801 -14.54 -41.75 -9.96
C SER A 801 -15.04 -42.87 -10.87
N ARG A 802 -16.15 -43.50 -10.49
CA ARG A 802 -16.78 -44.53 -11.31
C ARG A 802 -17.41 -43.91 -12.54
N GLU A 803 -17.53 -44.71 -13.60
CA GLU A 803 -18.31 -44.31 -14.77
C GLU A 803 -19.75 -43.97 -14.37
N GLY A 804 -20.24 -42.82 -14.85
CA GLY A 804 -21.51 -42.24 -14.45
C GLY A 804 -21.46 -41.33 -13.22
N VAL A 805 -20.33 -41.22 -12.51
CA VAL A 805 -20.13 -40.24 -11.43
C VAL A 805 -19.33 -39.08 -12.01
N ILE A 806 -19.97 -37.92 -12.17
CA ILE A 806 -19.35 -36.72 -12.75
C ILE A 806 -19.33 -35.58 -11.73
N GLY A 807 -18.48 -34.58 -11.95
CA GLY A 807 -18.39 -33.40 -11.07
C GLY A 807 -17.53 -33.60 -9.82
N VAL A 808 -16.86 -34.75 -9.66
CA VAL A 808 -15.84 -34.94 -8.62
C VAL A 808 -14.64 -34.06 -8.95
N ARG A 809 -14.38 -33.06 -8.11
CA ARG A 809 -13.27 -32.11 -8.27
C ARG A 809 -12.61 -31.85 -6.93
N ILE A 810 -11.27 -31.90 -6.90
CA ILE A 810 -10.49 -31.47 -5.74
C ILE A 810 -10.12 -29.99 -5.90
N SER A 811 -10.45 -29.17 -4.91
CA SER A 811 -10.02 -27.77 -4.87
C SER A 811 -8.52 -27.65 -4.56
N PRO A 812 -7.86 -26.52 -4.84
CA PRO A 812 -6.48 -26.29 -4.41
C PRO A 812 -6.26 -26.42 -2.90
N LEU A 813 -7.34 -26.38 -2.10
CA LEU A 813 -7.31 -26.57 -0.64
C LEU A 813 -7.49 -28.05 -0.23
N GLY A 814 -7.57 -28.97 -1.19
CA GLY A 814 -7.74 -30.41 -0.94
C GLY A 814 -9.16 -30.84 -0.59
N ILE A 815 -10.18 -30.01 -0.89
CA ILE A 815 -11.59 -30.27 -0.54
C ILE A 815 -12.40 -30.65 -1.77
N VAL A 816 -13.26 -31.66 -1.61
CA VAL A 816 -14.28 -32.04 -2.61
C VAL A 816 -15.63 -31.45 -2.20
N ARG A 817 -16.26 -30.69 -3.09
CA ARG A 817 -17.62 -30.15 -2.89
C ARG A 817 -18.62 -31.16 -3.42
N TYR A 818 -19.39 -31.78 -2.52
CA TYR A 818 -20.35 -32.82 -2.89
C TYR A 818 -21.59 -32.26 -3.58
N GLU A 819 -21.84 -30.95 -3.48
CA GLU A 819 -22.91 -30.26 -4.18
C GLU A 819 -22.70 -30.23 -5.71
N ASP A 820 -21.45 -30.43 -6.16
CA ASP A 820 -21.07 -30.44 -7.57
C ASP A 820 -21.18 -31.85 -8.21
N ILE A 821 -21.37 -32.90 -7.41
CA ILE A 821 -21.30 -34.30 -7.87
C ILE A 821 -22.66 -34.77 -8.38
N ILE A 822 -22.68 -35.41 -9.55
CA ILE A 822 -23.87 -35.94 -10.20
C ILE A 822 -23.70 -37.44 -10.43
N ILE A 823 -24.75 -38.22 -10.19
CA ILE A 823 -24.81 -39.65 -10.48
C ILE A 823 -25.73 -39.89 -11.67
N GLU A 824 -25.16 -40.33 -12.79
CA GLU A 824 -25.85 -40.83 -13.96
C GLU A 824 -26.14 -42.33 -13.78
N LYS A 825 -27.41 -42.74 -13.81
CA LYS A 825 -27.72 -44.16 -13.92
C LYS A 825 -27.44 -44.61 -15.35
N MET A 826 -26.51 -45.54 -15.52
CA MET A 826 -26.51 -46.35 -16.74
C MET A 826 -27.77 -47.20 -16.76
N HIS A 827 -28.53 -47.13 -17.86
CA HIS A 827 -29.38 -48.25 -18.23
C HIS A 827 -28.46 -49.48 -18.27
N SER A 828 -28.80 -50.51 -17.49
CA SER A 828 -28.17 -51.81 -17.62
C SER A 828 -28.19 -52.16 -19.10
N SER A 829 -26.99 -52.25 -19.65
CA SER A 829 -26.76 -52.52 -21.05
C SER A 829 -27.53 -53.77 -21.41
N ILE A 830 -28.02 -53.75 -22.64
CA ILE A 830 -28.72 -54.79 -23.40
C ILE A 830 -28.10 -56.22 -23.25
N SER A 831 -26.94 -56.38 -22.60
CA SER A 831 -26.35 -57.68 -22.27
C SER A 831 -27.18 -58.52 -21.30
N GLU A 832 -27.86 -57.95 -20.30
CA GLU A 832 -28.73 -58.74 -19.41
C GLU A 832 -30.01 -59.24 -20.12
N ILE A 833 -30.50 -58.48 -21.09
CA ILE A 833 -31.61 -58.90 -21.96
C ILE A 833 -31.15 -59.99 -22.94
N LEU A 834 -29.90 -59.93 -23.42
CA LEU A 834 -29.32 -60.96 -24.28
C LEU A 834 -28.99 -62.26 -23.54
N ASP A 835 -28.65 -62.20 -22.25
CA ASP A 835 -28.48 -63.39 -21.41
C ASP A 835 -29.81 -64.05 -21.06
N HIS A 836 -30.90 -63.27 -20.94
CA HIS A 836 -32.25 -63.84 -20.85
C HIS A 836 -32.76 -64.46 -22.16
N ILE A 837 -32.29 -63.99 -23.32
CA ILE A 837 -32.61 -64.59 -24.63
C ILE A 837 -31.83 -65.91 -24.85
N LYS A 838 -30.66 -66.09 -24.24
CA LYS A 838 -29.90 -67.36 -24.30
C LYS A 838 -30.43 -68.49 -23.41
N ILE A 839 -31.40 -68.21 -22.53
CA ILE A 839 -32.06 -69.25 -21.71
C ILE A 839 -33.30 -69.84 -22.43
N TYR A 840 -33.70 -69.25 -23.56
CA TYR A 840 -34.80 -69.74 -24.41
C TYR A 840 -34.40 -70.01 -25.88
N SER A 841 -33.10 -70.13 -26.16
CA SER A 841 -32.54 -70.71 -27.39
C SER A 841 -31.80 -71.99 -27.07
#